data_AF-A0A821CLF8-F1
#
_entry.id   AF-A0A821CLF8-F1
#
_cell.length_a   1.000
_cell.length_b   1.000
_cell.length_c   1.000
_cell.angle_alpha   90.00
_cell.angle_beta   90.00
_cell.angle_gamma   90.00
#
_symmetry.space_group_name_H-M   'P 1'
#
loop_
_entity.id
_entity.type
_entity.pdbx_description
1 polymer ?
#
loop_
_entity_poly.entity_id
_entity_poly.type
_entity_poly.pdbx_seq_one_letter_code
_entity_poly.pdbx_strand_id
1 'polypeptide(L)'
;MNDRQPLLNVSSQFSIGDDDGDNRNKKQFWKNNFSDWRRFFSRKKNDNKYIPLDEDIEHNDNDAAVGIFHLFRFANRVDFVLMFTAMFLMLVRTVCILVAQILVGRLTGIFAIKSFGDNCDDLQQNFTTSINNNDTYFHDIDFNISNNGLPHKQRYNSPLILSSTLLTSSSSFRDEVMHIIRWLFIAGIIEYLADFIKNFIWSISVKRQIYRMSVALFRSLVQRSFAKAQGAAAEVFRLIDEGNDTSINEADVWKDDTESIYNINGDIEFDNVDFIYPSRKEASVLRNLSLVARAGETTALVGSSGSGKSTCMSLFLRYFEPSSGRITIDGRPITDYNVKQLRENIGVVSQEPVLFDMSIYENIRFGKVNATKEEIEQAAREANAHHFIMQLPDKYATLVGERGVQLSGGEKQRIALARALVKQPTFLLLDEATSALDNVSEKIVQEALDRACNGRTTLVIAHRLTTIQNAHQIYVLDKGSVIEQGTHETLMKIDGGKYQAMVIRQQMEGIYDNQDDKMSIQKATEEDEKSILERSRLISDIQTIHVNKQIKKSSKQRFVFLRLLSMNSPEWITISIGCIACVLNGAAQPLFAFFLVKIVEALKYCSATERRHHILLASFLFLLLGGILFVFRFFQYTAFAIAGSKLTQRIRSKTFSCLLRQEVAYFDRPENSSGAICTRLSSDASAIQEMTGTRLGVICEILSLSVFAFAVFTIQALKVLGMISGRIAASISAAEAFFDLFDREPAIDNTSTEGLEIADFRGEIKFDQVRFIYPSRPTSLILNRFQLSITPSQHVALVGGSGCGKSTIIQLLERFYDVTSGRILLDGIDIQKLNIQWVRSHIGLVSQEPILFDLTIAENIAYGLENIPMEEIINAAIKANVHQFIEQLPQGYETKVGLKGSFLSGGEKQRIAIARVLLRRPKVLLLDEATSAMDSHNEQIVQEALEQAQKEDPSRTSLTIAHRLSTIRTCDLICVLDRGHIVESGNHVELTQRHGAYYKMLAVENLQRSFINDVPNENMFFLKH
;
A
#
# COMPACT_ATOMS: atom_id res chain seq x y z
N MET A 1 -21.48 31.15 26.60
CA MET A 1 -21.48 32.52 26.06
C MET A 1 -20.83 32.48 24.69
N ASN A 2 -21.58 32.99 23.70
CA ASN A 2 -21.26 33.38 22.32
C ASN A 2 -19.75 33.68 22.05
N ASP A 3 -19.13 33.34 20.93
CA ASP A 3 -19.54 33.65 19.55
C ASP A 3 -18.87 32.76 18.48
N ARG A 4 -19.52 32.68 17.32
CA ARG A 4 -19.09 32.01 16.08
C ARG A 4 -18.41 33.01 15.11
N GLN A 5 -17.44 32.48 14.33
CA GLN A 5 -16.93 32.94 13.00
C GLN A 5 -16.00 34.18 12.93
N PRO A 6 -15.29 34.44 11.80
CA PRO A 6 -14.50 33.56 10.91
C PRO A 6 -13.12 34.19 10.53
N LEU A 7 -12.10 33.42 10.17
CA LEU A 7 -10.84 33.96 9.61
C LEU A 7 -10.71 33.62 8.12
N LEU A 8 -11.04 34.60 7.28
CA LEU A 8 -10.57 34.80 5.91
C LEU A 8 -9.35 35.74 5.95
N ASN A 9 -8.48 35.64 4.94
CA ASN A 9 -7.29 36.44 4.63
C ASN A 9 -5.97 36.10 5.35
N VAL A 10 -5.21 35.19 4.73
CA VAL A 10 -3.74 35.34 4.65
C VAL A 10 -3.32 35.07 3.21
N SER A 11 -3.53 36.08 2.35
CA SER A 11 -2.99 36.15 1.00
C SER A 11 -2.13 37.41 0.88
N SER A 12 -1.05 37.49 1.66
CA SER A 12 -0.02 38.53 1.52
C SER A 12 1.17 38.24 2.43
N GLN A 13 2.04 37.32 2.01
CA GLN A 13 3.45 37.27 2.41
C GLN A 13 4.09 36.11 1.64
N PHE A 14 4.75 36.43 0.53
CA PHE A 14 5.96 35.78 0.02
C PHE A 14 6.39 36.60 -1.21
N SER A 15 6.88 37.80 -0.91
CA SER A 15 7.71 38.59 -1.82
C SER A 15 9.03 37.83 -2.00
N ILE A 16 9.23 37.23 -3.17
CA ILE A 16 10.54 36.79 -3.63
C ILE A 16 11.33 38.07 -3.91
N GLY A 17 12.44 38.25 -3.19
CA GLY A 17 13.37 39.34 -3.41
C GLY A 17 13.96 39.28 -4.82
N ASP A 18 13.97 40.44 -5.47
CA ASP A 18 14.70 40.71 -6.70
C ASP A 18 16.21 40.66 -6.40
N ASP A 19 16.89 39.61 -6.84
CA ASP A 19 18.34 39.62 -7.04
C ASP A 19 18.62 39.39 -8.54
N ASP A 20 18.83 40.51 -9.24
CA ASP A 20 19.25 40.61 -10.63
C ASP A 20 20.72 40.18 -10.76
N GLY A 21 20.97 38.89 -10.93
CA GLY A 21 22.34 38.36 -11.12
C GLY A 21 22.50 37.20 -12.09
N ASP A 22 21.56 36.26 -12.18
CA ASP A 22 21.88 34.92 -12.72
C ASP A 22 21.01 34.44 -13.90
N ASN A 23 20.39 35.37 -14.63
CA ASN A 23 19.48 35.04 -15.73
C ASN A 23 20.18 34.66 -17.05
N ARG A 24 21.51 34.81 -17.17
CA ARG A 24 22.27 34.41 -18.37
C ARG A 24 22.72 32.95 -18.34
N ASN A 25 23.09 32.40 -17.18
CA ASN A 25 23.53 31.01 -17.06
C ASN A 25 22.35 30.02 -17.12
N LYS A 26 21.18 30.37 -16.57
CA LYS A 26 19.97 29.54 -16.65
C LYS A 26 19.44 29.41 -18.09
N LYS A 27 19.53 30.46 -18.91
CA LYS A 27 19.16 30.39 -20.34
C LYS A 27 20.10 29.51 -21.16
N GLN A 28 21.38 29.47 -20.80
CA GLN A 28 22.40 28.61 -21.45
C GLN A 28 22.20 27.13 -21.07
N PHE A 29 21.89 26.85 -19.80
CA PHE A 29 21.58 25.51 -19.28
C PHE A 29 20.34 24.89 -19.96
N TRP A 30 19.26 25.67 -20.11
CA TRP A 30 18.06 25.21 -20.82
C TRP A 30 18.26 25.06 -22.34
N LYS A 31 19.18 25.81 -22.96
CA LYS A 31 19.51 25.65 -24.38
C LYS A 31 20.35 24.41 -24.67
N ASN A 32 21.32 24.09 -23.81
CA ASN A 32 22.20 22.94 -23.99
C ASN A 32 21.44 21.62 -23.75
N ASN A 33 20.61 21.54 -22.71
CA ASN A 33 19.84 20.33 -22.40
C ASN A 33 18.70 20.02 -23.39
N PHE A 34 18.15 21.04 -24.06
CA PHE A 34 17.14 20.82 -25.11
C PHE A 34 17.74 20.23 -26.41
N SER A 35 19.05 20.43 -26.61
CA SER A 35 19.76 19.86 -27.76
C SER A 35 20.03 18.36 -27.60
N ASP A 36 20.23 17.88 -26.37
CA ASP A 36 20.41 16.47 -26.05
C ASP A 36 19.10 15.67 -26.12
N TRP A 37 17.98 16.29 -25.76
CA TRP A 37 16.64 15.72 -25.98
C TRP A 37 16.34 15.48 -27.47
N ARG A 38 16.84 16.35 -28.36
CA ARG A 38 16.70 16.19 -29.82
C ARG A 38 17.54 15.04 -30.37
N ARG A 39 18.70 14.76 -29.76
CA ARG A 39 19.56 13.60 -30.07
C ARG A 39 18.96 12.29 -29.59
N PHE A 40 18.25 12.29 -28.46
CA PHE A 40 17.59 11.10 -27.93
C PHE A 40 16.48 10.59 -28.86
N PHE A 41 15.72 11.49 -29.49
CA PHE A 41 14.66 11.12 -30.44
C PHE A 41 15.13 10.86 -31.88
N SER A 42 16.39 11.15 -32.25
CA SER A 42 16.89 10.92 -33.62
C SER A 42 17.59 9.57 -33.84
N ARG A 43 17.86 8.80 -32.76
CA ARG A 43 18.64 7.55 -32.83
C ARG A 43 17.83 6.27 -33.12
N LYS A 44 16.55 6.37 -33.48
CA LYS A 44 15.67 5.20 -33.70
C LYS A 44 15.33 4.92 -35.18
N LYS A 45 16.29 5.07 -36.10
CA LYS A 45 16.04 4.79 -37.53
C LYS A 45 17.05 3.96 -38.30
N ASN A 46 18.21 3.62 -37.73
CA ASN A 46 19.17 2.71 -38.37
C ASN A 46 19.68 1.76 -37.30
N ASP A 47 19.15 0.53 -37.26
CA ASP A 47 19.92 -0.70 -37.03
C ASP A 47 18.95 -1.90 -37.05
N ASN A 48 18.93 -2.60 -38.20
CA ASN A 48 18.33 -3.93 -38.33
C ASN A 48 19.29 -4.95 -37.70
N LYS A 49 19.05 -5.38 -36.45
CA LYS A 49 19.53 -6.67 -35.94
C LYS A 49 18.50 -7.28 -34.98
N TYR A 50 18.16 -8.53 -35.28
CA TYR A 50 17.28 -9.42 -34.54
C TYR A 50 17.72 -9.61 -33.08
N ILE A 51 16.78 -9.46 -32.14
CA ILE A 51 16.83 -9.96 -30.75
C ILE A 51 15.40 -10.48 -30.44
N PRO A 52 15.24 -11.68 -29.83
CA PRO A 52 13.95 -12.36 -29.74
C PRO A 52 12.99 -11.68 -28.76
N LEU A 53 11.68 -11.85 -29.02
CA LEU A 53 10.58 -11.33 -28.22
C LEU A 53 10.53 -11.99 -26.84
N ASP A 54 10.70 -11.19 -25.79
CA ASP A 54 10.02 -11.39 -24.51
C ASP A 54 8.85 -10.39 -24.43
N GLU A 55 7.65 -10.92 -24.24
CA GLU A 55 6.41 -10.21 -23.97
C GLU A 55 6.48 -9.64 -22.55
N ASP A 56 6.57 -8.30 -22.40
CA ASP A 56 6.08 -7.53 -21.25
C ASP A 56 6.48 -6.05 -21.39
N ILE A 57 5.79 -5.27 -22.24
CA ILE A 57 5.79 -3.80 -22.13
C ILE A 57 4.38 -3.27 -22.40
N GLU A 58 3.77 -2.76 -21.34
CA GLU A 58 2.47 -2.08 -21.29
C GLU A 58 2.40 -0.82 -22.18
N HIS A 59 1.15 -0.52 -22.52
CA HIS A 59 0.68 0.59 -23.36
C HIS A 59 1.30 1.95 -23.02
N ASN A 60 1.96 2.53 -24.02
CA ASN A 60 2.64 3.81 -23.95
C ASN A 60 1.65 4.97 -24.25
N ASP A 61 1.44 5.86 -23.28
CA ASP A 61 0.60 7.08 -23.35
C ASP A 61 1.12 8.17 -24.32
N ASN A 62 2.12 7.86 -25.15
CA ASN A 62 2.80 8.83 -26.01
C ASN A 62 2.07 9.15 -27.33
N ASP A 63 1.03 8.39 -27.70
CA ASP A 63 0.29 8.61 -28.96
C ASP A 63 -0.69 9.79 -28.88
N ALA A 64 -1.13 10.19 -27.68
CA ALA A 64 -2.06 11.30 -27.51
C ALA A 64 -1.39 12.66 -27.84
N ALA A 65 -0.14 12.85 -27.44
CA ALA A 65 0.60 14.09 -27.70
C ALA A 65 0.94 14.25 -29.20
N VAL A 66 1.28 13.14 -29.87
CA VAL A 66 1.55 13.12 -31.32
C VAL A 66 0.26 13.33 -32.13
N GLY A 67 -0.85 12.71 -31.73
CA GLY A 67 -2.16 12.91 -32.35
C GLY A 67 -2.65 14.36 -32.28
N ILE A 68 -2.42 15.04 -31.15
CA ILE A 68 -2.80 16.46 -30.96
C ILE A 68 -1.90 17.40 -31.79
N PHE A 69 -0.61 17.11 -31.94
CA PHE A 69 0.28 17.90 -32.80
C PHE A 69 -0.11 17.79 -34.28
N HIS A 70 -0.56 16.61 -34.73
CA HIS A 70 -1.11 16.42 -36.07
C HIS A 70 -2.48 17.09 -36.26
N LEU A 71 -3.33 17.11 -35.23
CA LEU A 71 -4.60 17.84 -35.25
C LEU A 71 -4.39 19.36 -35.36
N PHE A 72 -3.40 19.90 -34.64
CA PHE A 72 -3.00 21.32 -34.73
C PHE A 72 -2.46 21.69 -36.11
N ARG A 73 -1.67 20.80 -36.72
CA ARG A 73 -1.12 20.99 -38.08
C ARG A 73 -2.21 20.89 -39.15
N PHE A 74 -3.25 20.10 -38.91
CA PHE A 74 -4.43 19.97 -39.77
C PHE A 74 -5.35 21.20 -39.63
N ALA A 75 -5.61 21.69 -38.43
CA ALA A 75 -6.39 22.90 -38.18
C ALA A 75 -5.78 24.13 -38.88
N ASN A 76 -4.45 24.32 -38.76
CA ASN A 76 -3.75 25.42 -39.45
C ASN A 76 -3.79 25.31 -40.99
N ARG A 77 -3.94 24.10 -41.56
CA ARG A 77 -4.12 23.90 -43.02
C ARG A 77 -5.54 24.20 -43.47
N VAL A 78 -6.54 23.83 -42.67
CA VAL A 78 -7.95 24.12 -42.96
C VAL A 78 -8.23 25.62 -42.89
N ASP A 79 -7.62 26.32 -41.92
CA ASP A 79 -7.70 27.78 -41.79
C ASP A 79 -7.07 28.52 -42.99
N PHE A 80 -5.97 28.00 -43.55
CA PHE A 80 -5.33 28.58 -44.73
C PHE A 80 -6.21 28.45 -45.98
N VAL A 81 -6.88 27.30 -46.14
CA VAL A 81 -7.80 27.05 -47.26
C VAL A 81 -9.06 27.91 -47.13
N LEU A 82 -9.64 28.02 -45.93
CA LEU A 82 -10.82 28.85 -45.68
C LEU A 82 -10.55 30.34 -45.93
N MET A 83 -9.37 30.83 -45.49
CA MET A 83 -8.94 32.21 -45.75
C MET A 83 -8.74 32.47 -47.25
N PHE A 84 -8.14 31.52 -47.99
CA PHE A 84 -7.94 31.65 -49.44
C PHE A 84 -9.27 31.61 -50.20
N THR A 85 -10.21 30.75 -49.81
CA THR A 85 -11.56 30.71 -50.40
C THR A 85 -12.38 31.97 -50.09
N ALA A 86 -12.24 32.55 -48.90
CA ALA A 86 -12.89 33.81 -48.55
C ALA A 86 -12.30 34.98 -49.36
N MET A 87 -10.97 35.06 -49.49
CA MET A 87 -10.31 36.07 -50.34
C MET A 87 -10.68 35.92 -51.82
N PHE A 88 -10.79 34.69 -52.32
CA PHE A 88 -11.22 34.40 -53.69
C PHE A 88 -12.68 34.80 -53.94
N LEU A 89 -13.60 34.45 -53.03
CA LEU A 89 -15.01 34.85 -53.12
C LEU A 89 -15.19 36.36 -53.00
N MET A 90 -14.36 37.04 -52.20
CA MET A 90 -14.33 38.50 -52.12
C MET A 90 -13.82 39.15 -53.41
N LEU A 91 -12.76 38.60 -54.02
CA LEU A 91 -12.26 39.06 -55.32
C LEU A 91 -13.34 38.91 -56.41
N VAL A 92 -14.02 37.76 -56.45
CA VAL A 92 -15.13 37.50 -57.36
C VAL A 92 -16.27 38.49 -57.15
N ARG A 93 -16.65 38.77 -55.89
CA ARG A 93 -17.71 39.75 -55.59
C ARG A 93 -17.35 41.16 -56.03
N THR A 94 -16.10 41.60 -55.81
CA THR A 94 -15.64 42.94 -56.23
C THR A 94 -15.57 43.06 -57.75
N VAL A 95 -15.12 42.01 -58.45
CA VAL A 95 -15.13 41.94 -59.93
C VAL A 95 -16.56 41.95 -60.47
N CYS A 96 -17.49 41.22 -59.86
CA CYS A 96 -18.91 41.21 -60.25
C CYS A 96 -19.56 42.59 -60.09
N ILE A 97 -19.24 43.33 -59.02
CA ILE A 97 -19.75 44.69 -58.81
C ILE A 97 -19.18 45.65 -59.86
N LEU A 98 -17.89 45.54 -60.18
CA LEU A 98 -17.24 46.35 -61.22
C LEU A 98 -17.85 46.08 -62.61
N VAL A 99 -18.09 44.80 -62.94
CA VAL A 99 -18.73 44.36 -64.19
C VAL A 99 -20.18 44.84 -64.27
N ALA A 100 -20.94 44.74 -63.17
CA ALA A 100 -22.31 45.24 -63.10
C ALA A 100 -22.37 46.77 -63.30
N GLN A 101 -21.42 47.52 -62.75
CA GLN A 101 -21.35 48.98 -62.93
C GLN A 101 -20.97 49.39 -64.36
N ILE A 102 -20.07 48.65 -65.02
CA ILE A 102 -19.74 48.86 -66.44
C ILE A 102 -20.94 48.52 -67.35
N LEU A 103 -21.68 47.45 -67.03
CA LEU A 103 -22.91 47.07 -67.73
C LEU A 103 -24.02 48.09 -67.56
N VAL A 104 -24.24 48.60 -66.34
CA VAL A 104 -25.23 49.65 -66.07
C VAL A 104 -24.83 50.95 -66.78
N GLY A 105 -23.55 51.32 -66.80
CA GLY A 105 -23.04 52.48 -67.55
C GLY A 105 -23.17 52.35 -69.07
N ARG A 106 -23.08 51.12 -69.62
CA ARG A 106 -23.34 50.86 -71.04
C ARG A 106 -24.83 50.83 -71.37
N LEU A 107 -25.67 50.28 -70.48
CA LEU A 107 -27.12 50.24 -70.64
C LEU A 107 -27.73 51.65 -70.58
N THR A 108 -27.26 52.53 -69.69
CA THR A 108 -27.71 53.93 -69.66
C THR A 108 -27.26 54.71 -70.89
N GLY A 109 -26.07 54.41 -71.45
CA GLY A 109 -25.61 54.95 -72.72
C GLY A 109 -26.44 54.48 -73.94
N ILE A 110 -26.86 53.22 -73.96
CA ILE A 110 -27.70 52.64 -75.03
C ILE A 110 -29.14 53.15 -74.96
N PHE A 111 -29.71 53.31 -73.77
CA PHE A 111 -31.04 53.92 -73.58
C PHE A 111 -31.08 55.39 -74.01
N ALA A 112 -29.98 56.13 -73.79
CA ALA A 112 -29.87 57.52 -74.26
C ALA A 112 -29.80 57.63 -75.81
N ILE A 113 -29.19 56.66 -76.49
CA ILE A 113 -29.13 56.61 -77.97
C ILE A 113 -30.46 56.15 -78.57
N LYS A 114 -31.17 55.20 -77.92
CA LYS A 114 -32.45 54.68 -78.40
C LYS A 114 -33.60 55.67 -78.23
N SER A 115 -33.64 56.42 -77.13
CA SER A 115 -34.61 57.50 -76.91
C SER A 115 -34.43 58.71 -77.85
N PHE A 116 -33.29 58.83 -78.53
CA PHE A 116 -33.01 59.87 -79.51
C PHE A 116 -33.38 59.46 -80.95
N GLY A 117 -33.32 58.16 -81.26
CA GLY A 117 -33.77 57.60 -82.55
C GLY A 117 -35.30 57.57 -82.67
N ASP A 118 -35.99 57.17 -81.60
CA ASP A 118 -37.46 57.03 -81.62
C ASP A 118 -38.19 58.40 -81.71
N ASN A 119 -37.54 59.52 -81.34
CA ASN A 119 -38.10 60.88 -81.47
C ASN A 119 -37.88 61.54 -82.84
N CYS A 120 -37.03 60.98 -83.72
CA CYS A 120 -36.82 61.54 -85.07
C CYS A 120 -37.86 61.03 -86.09
N ASP A 121 -38.34 59.81 -85.93
CA ASP A 121 -39.32 59.21 -86.87
C ASP A 121 -40.74 59.74 -86.64
N ASP A 122 -41.11 60.09 -85.39
CA ASP A 122 -42.41 60.70 -85.03
C ASP A 122 -42.53 62.18 -85.43
N LEU A 123 -41.40 62.88 -85.63
CA LEU A 123 -41.38 64.27 -86.11
C LEU A 123 -41.47 64.35 -87.64
N GLN A 124 -41.08 63.31 -88.38
CA GLN A 124 -41.09 63.30 -89.84
C GLN A 124 -42.48 62.94 -90.42
N GLN A 125 -43.29 62.18 -89.68
CA GLN A 125 -44.65 61.79 -90.07
C GLN A 125 -45.71 62.87 -89.76
N ASN A 126 -45.47 63.72 -88.74
CA ASN A 126 -46.37 64.82 -88.36
C ASN A 126 -46.15 66.11 -89.19
N PHE A 127 -45.04 66.22 -89.93
CA PHE A 127 -44.78 67.35 -90.82
C PHE A 127 -45.40 67.21 -92.23
N THR A 128 -45.84 66.00 -92.63
CA THR A 128 -46.40 65.77 -93.98
C THR A 128 -47.93 65.90 -94.04
N THR A 129 -48.62 65.88 -92.90
CA THR A 129 -50.09 66.00 -92.79
C THR A 129 -50.57 67.42 -92.51
N SER A 130 -49.67 68.37 -92.23
CA SER A 130 -50.02 69.76 -91.87
C SER A 130 -49.87 70.78 -93.02
N ILE A 131 -49.70 70.33 -94.27
CA ILE A 131 -49.62 71.19 -95.48
C ILE A 131 -50.95 71.27 -96.26
N ASN A 132 -51.96 70.47 -95.95
CA ASN A 132 -53.27 70.54 -96.60
C ASN A 132 -54.35 70.85 -95.58
N ASN A 133 -54.61 72.14 -95.34
CA ASN A 133 -55.93 72.75 -95.20
C ASN A 133 -55.79 74.16 -94.60
N ASN A 134 -55.79 75.16 -95.49
CA ASN A 134 -56.13 76.53 -95.16
C ASN A 134 -57.62 76.60 -94.79
N ASP A 135 -57.99 77.43 -93.80
CA ASP A 135 -58.81 78.63 -94.07
C ASP A 135 -59.25 79.38 -92.78
N THR A 136 -58.89 80.68 -92.76
CA THR A 136 -59.72 81.86 -92.43
C THR A 136 -60.14 82.28 -90.99
N TYR A 137 -59.65 83.48 -90.62
CA TYR A 137 -60.30 84.67 -90.00
C TYR A 137 -60.81 84.72 -88.53
N PHE A 138 -60.04 85.43 -87.70
CA PHE A 138 -60.33 86.69 -86.94
C PHE A 138 -61.49 86.86 -85.90
N HIS A 139 -61.06 87.50 -84.78
CA HIS A 139 -61.67 88.57 -83.96
C HIS A 139 -62.40 88.29 -82.62
N ASP A 140 -61.84 88.93 -81.56
CA ASP A 140 -62.48 89.85 -80.57
C ASP A 140 -62.66 89.50 -79.06
N ILE A 141 -61.91 90.27 -78.25
CA ILE A 141 -62.32 91.25 -77.19
C ILE A 141 -62.92 90.77 -75.83
N ASP A 142 -62.09 91.02 -74.80
CA ASP A 142 -62.27 91.68 -73.48
C ASP A 142 -63.24 91.27 -72.33
N PHE A 143 -62.62 91.34 -71.13
CA PHE A 143 -62.99 92.07 -69.89
C PHE A 143 -63.60 91.36 -68.64
N ASN A 144 -62.75 91.36 -67.58
CA ASN A 144 -62.91 91.96 -66.23
C ASN A 144 -63.43 91.20 -64.96
N ILE A 145 -62.58 91.34 -63.90
CA ILE A 145 -62.83 91.69 -62.48
C ILE A 145 -63.31 90.64 -61.45
N SER A 146 -62.43 90.34 -60.47
CA SER A 146 -62.48 90.70 -59.02
C SER A 146 -61.69 89.68 -58.17
N ASN A 147 -60.54 90.06 -57.57
CA ASN A 147 -60.32 90.67 -56.24
C ASN A 147 -60.57 89.75 -55.02
N ASN A 148 -59.48 89.31 -54.36
CA ASN A 148 -59.05 89.88 -53.06
C ASN A 148 -57.86 89.11 -52.44
N GLY A 149 -56.86 89.86 -51.95
CA GLY A 149 -56.10 89.48 -50.75
C GLY A 149 -54.63 89.08 -50.89
N LEU A 150 -53.76 90.00 -51.33
CA LEU A 150 -52.33 90.08 -50.90
C LEU A 150 -52.27 90.83 -49.54
N PRO A 151 -51.12 90.98 -48.82
CA PRO A 151 -49.71 90.86 -49.24
C PRO A 151 -48.82 90.16 -48.18
N HIS A 152 -47.50 89.96 -48.22
CA HIS A 152 -46.30 90.71 -48.61
C HIS A 152 -45.13 89.70 -48.34
N LYS A 153 -43.93 89.71 -48.92
CA LYS A 153 -43.13 90.77 -49.55
C LYS A 153 -41.91 90.14 -50.25
N GLN A 154 -41.70 90.57 -51.50
CA GLN A 154 -40.43 91.00 -52.12
C GLN A 154 -39.27 90.01 -52.32
N ARG A 155 -38.51 90.01 -53.43
CA ARG A 155 -38.49 90.78 -54.70
C ARG A 155 -37.47 90.06 -55.63
N TYR A 156 -37.85 89.75 -56.87
CA TYR A 156 -37.42 90.41 -58.13
C TYR A 156 -35.94 90.27 -58.53
N ASN A 157 -35.67 89.59 -59.65
CA ASN A 157 -35.36 90.23 -60.94
C ASN A 157 -34.97 89.20 -62.02
N SER A 158 -35.85 89.00 -63.00
CA SER A 158 -35.49 88.83 -64.43
C SER A 158 -35.20 90.24 -65.02
N PRO A 159 -34.56 90.47 -66.20
CA PRO A 159 -34.68 89.66 -67.43
C PRO A 159 -33.50 89.74 -68.47
N LEU A 160 -33.67 89.07 -69.65
CA LEU A 160 -33.26 89.51 -71.02
C LEU A 160 -31.71 89.66 -71.28
N ILE A 161 -31.03 89.15 -72.32
CA ILE A 161 -31.29 88.82 -73.74
C ILE A 161 -30.09 87.95 -74.23
N LEU A 162 -30.32 87.17 -75.28
CA LEU A 162 -29.44 86.86 -76.44
C LEU A 162 -29.10 85.38 -76.67
N SER A 163 -29.68 84.96 -77.79
CA SER A 163 -29.43 83.82 -78.63
C SER A 163 -27.96 83.47 -78.88
N SER A 164 -27.77 82.23 -79.31
CA SER A 164 -26.63 81.70 -80.06
C SER A 164 -25.30 81.61 -79.34
N THR A 165 -25.15 80.59 -78.49
CA THR A 165 -23.89 79.83 -78.39
C THR A 165 -24.20 78.40 -77.94
N LEU A 166 -24.77 77.63 -78.87
CA LEU A 166 -24.68 76.17 -78.85
C LEU A 166 -23.19 75.78 -78.92
N LEU A 167 -22.86 74.70 -78.21
CA LEU A 167 -21.62 73.90 -78.26
C LEU A 167 -20.48 74.36 -77.33
N THR A 168 -20.57 74.01 -76.03
CA THR A 168 -19.45 73.50 -75.20
C THR A 168 -19.87 73.30 -73.73
N SER A 169 -20.64 72.24 -73.41
CA SER A 169 -20.81 71.81 -72.00
C SER A 169 -21.39 70.40 -71.85
N SER A 170 -20.57 69.37 -72.09
CA SER A 170 -20.92 67.98 -71.71
C SER A 170 -19.92 67.31 -70.76
N SER A 171 -18.82 67.98 -70.38
CA SER A 171 -17.83 67.44 -69.43
C SER A 171 -18.15 67.76 -67.95
N SER A 172 -18.62 68.97 -67.62
CA SER A 172 -18.71 69.43 -66.22
C SER A 172 -19.74 68.68 -65.36
N PHE A 173 -20.91 68.32 -65.90
CA PHE A 173 -21.94 67.60 -65.14
C PHE A 173 -21.58 66.14 -64.90
N ARG A 174 -20.87 65.53 -65.85
CA ARG A 174 -20.37 64.16 -65.73
C ARG A 174 -19.28 64.08 -64.65
N ASP A 175 -18.43 65.09 -64.55
CA ASP A 175 -17.36 65.13 -63.56
C ASP A 175 -17.87 65.33 -62.12
N GLU A 176 -18.91 66.15 -61.90
CA GLU A 176 -19.54 66.31 -60.58
C GLU A 176 -20.27 65.05 -60.10
N VAL A 177 -21.03 64.39 -60.98
CA VAL A 177 -21.70 63.12 -60.65
C VAL A 177 -20.68 62.02 -60.37
N MET A 178 -19.57 61.97 -61.13
CA MET A 178 -18.48 61.03 -60.88
C MET A 178 -17.72 61.35 -59.58
N HIS A 179 -17.66 62.62 -59.16
CA HIS A 179 -17.07 63.02 -57.88
C HIS A 179 -17.90 62.56 -56.68
N ILE A 180 -19.23 62.69 -56.76
CA ILE A 180 -20.16 62.23 -55.71
C ILE A 180 -20.12 60.70 -55.58
N ILE A 181 -20.11 59.98 -56.70
CA ILE A 181 -20.01 58.52 -56.70
C ILE A 181 -18.67 58.07 -56.10
N ARG A 182 -17.56 58.76 -56.41
CA ARG A 182 -16.25 58.48 -55.80
C ARG A 182 -16.25 58.69 -54.29
N TRP A 183 -16.89 59.75 -53.79
CA TRP A 183 -16.97 60.01 -52.35
C TRP A 183 -17.87 59.03 -51.61
N LEU A 184 -19.01 58.64 -52.18
CA LEU A 184 -19.86 57.58 -51.62
C LEU A 184 -19.14 56.23 -51.59
N PHE A 185 -18.29 55.96 -52.59
CA PHE A 185 -17.46 54.75 -52.63
C PHE A 185 -16.37 54.78 -51.54
N ILE A 186 -15.71 55.92 -51.33
CA ILE A 186 -14.71 56.09 -50.26
C ILE A 186 -15.37 55.96 -48.87
N ALA A 187 -16.53 56.59 -48.67
CA ALA A 187 -17.28 56.49 -47.41
C ALA A 187 -17.69 55.04 -47.10
N GLY A 188 -18.19 54.30 -48.09
CA GLY A 188 -18.51 52.88 -47.95
C GLY A 188 -17.30 52.00 -47.66
N ILE A 189 -16.13 52.31 -48.25
CA ILE A 189 -14.87 51.61 -47.94
C ILE A 189 -14.45 51.85 -46.48
N ILE A 190 -14.59 53.09 -45.98
CA ILE A 190 -14.21 53.46 -44.61
C ILE A 190 -15.09 52.75 -43.57
N GLU A 191 -16.42 52.74 -43.77
CA GLU A 191 -17.33 52.01 -42.88
C GLU A 191 -17.04 50.49 -42.90
N TYR A 192 -16.79 49.94 -44.08
CA TYR A 192 -16.43 48.52 -44.22
C TYR A 192 -15.11 48.17 -43.52
N LEU A 193 -14.09 49.04 -43.63
CA LEU A 193 -12.81 48.87 -42.94
C LEU A 193 -12.98 48.96 -41.41
N ALA A 194 -13.82 49.86 -40.92
CA ALA A 194 -14.11 49.99 -39.50
C ALA A 194 -14.78 48.73 -38.93
N ASP A 195 -15.75 48.16 -39.64
CA ASP A 195 -16.41 46.92 -39.23
C ASP A 195 -15.51 45.69 -39.37
N PHE A 196 -14.64 45.65 -40.39
CA PHE A 196 -13.62 44.62 -40.52
C PHE A 196 -12.65 44.63 -39.34
N ILE A 197 -12.14 45.81 -38.95
CA ILE A 197 -11.23 45.97 -37.81
C ILE A 197 -11.91 45.58 -36.50
N LYS A 198 -13.15 46.00 -36.27
CA LYS A 198 -13.93 45.61 -35.07
C LYS A 198 -14.11 44.10 -34.98
N ASN A 199 -14.51 43.45 -36.07
CA ASN A 199 -14.69 41.99 -36.13
C ASN A 199 -13.36 41.24 -35.99
N PHE A 200 -12.27 41.77 -36.53
CA PHE A 200 -10.92 41.21 -36.39
C PHE A 200 -10.42 41.27 -34.94
N ILE A 201 -10.59 42.42 -34.27
CA ILE A 201 -10.24 42.59 -32.85
C ILE A 201 -11.12 41.67 -31.97
N TRP A 202 -12.41 41.58 -32.25
CA TRP A 202 -13.32 40.69 -31.53
C TRP A 202 -12.92 39.21 -31.71
N SER A 203 -12.55 38.79 -32.92
CA SER A 203 -12.05 37.43 -33.20
C SER A 203 -10.76 37.12 -32.43
N ILE A 204 -9.81 38.06 -32.36
CA ILE A 204 -8.59 37.91 -31.55
C ILE A 204 -8.94 37.77 -30.07
N SER A 205 -9.88 38.59 -29.57
CA SER A 205 -10.30 38.57 -28.17
C SER A 205 -10.99 37.26 -27.79
N VAL A 206 -11.88 36.75 -28.65
CA VAL A 206 -12.55 35.45 -28.46
C VAL A 206 -11.55 34.29 -28.51
N LYS A 207 -10.61 34.28 -29.46
CA LYS A 207 -9.53 33.27 -29.53
C LYS A 207 -8.67 33.28 -28.27
N ARG A 208 -8.33 34.47 -27.75
CA ARG A 208 -7.59 34.64 -26.49
C ARG A 208 -8.36 34.13 -25.29
N GLN A 209 -9.68 34.34 -25.25
CA GLN A 209 -10.55 33.86 -24.18
C GLN A 209 -10.68 32.32 -24.20
N ILE A 210 -10.87 31.73 -25.38
CA ILE A 210 -10.90 30.27 -25.57
C ILE A 210 -9.56 29.63 -25.18
N TYR A 211 -8.44 30.25 -25.57
CA TYR A 211 -7.10 29.80 -25.15
C TYR A 211 -6.95 29.84 -23.62
N ARG A 212 -7.32 30.95 -22.97
CA ARG A 212 -7.28 31.07 -21.50
C ARG A 212 -8.15 30.02 -20.80
N MET A 213 -9.36 29.78 -21.31
CA MET A 213 -10.28 28.78 -20.74
C MET A 213 -9.74 27.35 -20.93
N SER A 214 -9.16 27.06 -22.09
CA SER A 214 -8.55 25.75 -22.39
C SER A 214 -7.32 25.48 -21.51
N VAL A 215 -6.47 26.50 -21.32
CA VAL A 215 -5.31 26.42 -20.42
C VAL A 215 -5.75 26.30 -18.95
N ALA A 216 -6.81 26.98 -18.53
CA ALA A 216 -7.36 26.86 -17.17
C ALA A 216 -7.94 25.47 -16.90
N LEU A 217 -8.68 24.90 -17.85
CA LEU A 217 -9.21 23.53 -17.78
C LEU A 217 -8.08 22.50 -17.74
N PHE A 218 -7.08 22.63 -18.62
CA PHE A 218 -5.90 21.78 -18.61
C PHE A 218 -5.15 21.86 -17.27
N ARG A 219 -4.93 23.07 -16.76
CA ARG A 219 -4.31 23.30 -15.46
C ARG A 219 -5.12 22.61 -14.36
N SER A 220 -6.45 22.74 -14.33
CA SER A 220 -7.29 22.10 -13.32
C SER A 220 -7.27 20.55 -13.35
N LEU A 221 -7.20 19.96 -14.55
CA LEU A 221 -7.16 18.51 -14.76
C LEU A 221 -5.82 17.90 -14.38
N VAL A 222 -4.71 18.58 -14.69
CA VAL A 222 -3.34 18.09 -14.43
C VAL A 222 -2.86 18.40 -13.01
N GLN A 223 -3.33 19.49 -12.40
CA GLN A 223 -2.80 19.99 -11.13
C GLN A 223 -2.98 19.02 -9.95
N ARG A 224 -4.01 18.16 -9.94
CA ARG A 224 -4.15 17.14 -8.88
C ARG A 224 -3.08 16.06 -8.95
N SER A 225 -2.85 15.48 -10.14
CA SER A 225 -1.82 14.47 -10.33
C SER A 225 -0.42 15.06 -10.15
N PHE A 226 -0.21 16.29 -10.62
CA PHE A 226 1.07 16.98 -10.48
C PHE A 226 1.37 17.36 -9.03
N ALA A 227 0.38 17.84 -8.26
CA ALA A 227 0.57 18.13 -6.83
C ALA A 227 0.87 16.85 -6.02
N LYS A 228 0.20 15.73 -6.34
CA LYS A 228 0.51 14.43 -5.69
C LYS A 228 1.92 13.96 -6.05
N ALA A 229 2.32 14.09 -7.31
CA ALA A 229 3.68 13.78 -7.75
C ALA A 229 4.72 14.69 -7.10
N GLN A 230 4.44 15.99 -6.95
CA GLN A 230 5.31 16.93 -6.26
C GLN A 230 5.46 16.61 -4.78
N GLY A 231 4.38 16.26 -4.08
CA GLY A 231 4.44 15.85 -2.68
C GLY A 231 5.24 14.56 -2.48
N ALA A 232 5.03 13.55 -3.33
CA ALA A 232 5.80 12.32 -3.31
C ALA A 232 7.28 12.56 -3.68
N ALA A 233 7.53 13.37 -4.70
CA ALA A 233 8.88 13.72 -5.13
C ALA A 233 9.60 14.54 -4.06
N ALA A 234 8.93 15.42 -3.32
CA ALA A 234 9.55 16.17 -2.24
C ALA A 234 10.10 15.24 -1.15
N GLU A 235 9.40 14.18 -0.79
CA GLU A 235 9.89 13.19 0.18
C GLU A 235 11.06 12.36 -0.38
N VAL A 236 10.98 11.98 -1.65
CA VAL A 236 12.09 11.29 -2.34
C VAL A 236 13.33 12.19 -2.42
N PHE A 237 13.17 13.46 -2.79
CA PHE A 237 14.25 14.43 -2.86
C PHE A 237 14.80 14.77 -1.47
N ARG A 238 13.95 14.85 -0.44
CA ARG A 238 14.39 15.01 0.95
C ARG A 238 15.37 13.89 1.34
N LEU A 239 15.06 12.63 1.02
CA LEU A 239 15.96 11.49 1.29
C LEU A 239 17.24 11.52 0.45
N ILE A 240 17.15 11.92 -0.82
CA ILE A 240 18.32 12.08 -1.70
C ILE A 240 19.25 13.18 -1.19
N ASP A 241 18.68 14.28 -0.69
CA ASP A 241 19.42 15.43 -0.21
C ASP A 241 19.99 15.19 1.21
N GLU A 242 19.23 14.56 2.12
CA GLU A 242 19.67 14.20 3.49
C GLU A 242 20.82 13.19 3.53
N GLY A 243 20.91 12.29 2.55
CA GLY A 243 22.02 11.33 2.43
C GLY A 243 23.41 11.98 2.25
N ASN A 244 23.48 13.30 2.05
CA ASN A 244 24.74 14.04 1.94
C ASN A 244 25.15 14.76 3.25
N ASP A 245 24.31 14.78 4.29
CA ASP A 245 24.45 15.68 5.46
C ASP A 245 24.52 14.93 6.82
N THR A 246 24.71 13.61 6.81
CA THR A 246 24.87 12.82 8.06
C THR A 246 26.24 13.00 8.69
N SER A 247 26.29 13.07 10.03
CA SER A 247 27.52 13.24 10.84
C SER A 247 28.55 12.13 10.67
N ILE A 248 28.12 10.93 10.28
CA ILE A 248 29.00 9.93 9.68
C ILE A 248 29.03 10.30 8.20
N ASN A 249 30.15 10.84 7.72
CA ASN A 249 30.35 11.13 6.30
C ASN A 249 30.12 9.83 5.51
N GLU A 250 28.90 9.56 5.03
CA GLU A 250 28.63 8.45 4.11
C GLU A 250 29.38 8.65 2.78
N ALA A 251 29.78 9.89 2.49
CA ALA A 251 30.78 10.21 1.48
C ALA A 251 32.08 9.38 1.66
N ASP A 252 32.46 9.02 2.88
CA ASP A 252 33.65 8.18 3.14
C ASP A 252 33.39 6.68 2.95
N VAL A 253 32.13 6.20 2.94
CA VAL A 253 31.80 4.79 2.61
C VAL A 253 32.04 4.51 1.12
N TRP A 254 31.84 5.53 0.28
CA TRP A 254 31.92 5.44 -1.19
C TRP A 254 33.14 6.15 -1.80
N LYS A 255 33.95 6.85 -1.00
CA LYS A 255 35.26 7.35 -1.45
C LYS A 255 36.20 6.16 -1.62
N ASP A 256 36.56 5.88 -2.87
CA ASP A 256 37.72 5.07 -3.20
C ASP A 256 39.00 5.90 -2.94
N ASP A 257 39.26 6.25 -1.67
CA ASP A 257 40.55 6.83 -1.29
C ASP A 257 41.59 5.70 -1.34
N THR A 258 42.23 5.56 -2.50
CA THR A 258 43.24 4.54 -2.81
C THR A 258 44.53 4.62 -1.99
N GLU A 259 44.67 5.60 -1.09
CA GLU A 259 45.95 5.97 -0.48
C GLU A 259 46.24 5.37 0.91
N SER A 260 45.44 4.43 1.43
CA SER A 260 45.77 3.87 2.75
C SER A 260 45.42 2.41 2.99
N ILE A 261 46.24 1.50 2.46
CA ILE A 261 46.33 0.13 3.00
C ILE A 261 47.22 0.20 4.24
N TYR A 262 46.62 0.47 5.40
CA TYR A 262 47.33 0.35 6.67
C TYR A 262 47.43 -1.13 7.06
N ASN A 263 48.62 -1.57 7.44
CA ASN A 263 48.81 -2.90 7.99
C ASN A 263 48.27 -2.91 9.42
N ILE A 264 47.13 -3.56 9.64
CA ILE A 264 46.46 -3.64 10.94
C ILE A 264 47.04 -4.83 11.71
N ASN A 265 47.66 -4.58 12.86
CA ASN A 265 48.16 -5.62 13.75
C ASN A 265 47.02 -6.23 14.58
N GLY A 266 46.06 -5.40 14.98
CA GLY A 266 44.79 -5.86 15.57
C GLY A 266 44.57 -5.48 17.03
N ASP A 267 45.26 -4.49 17.58
CA ASP A 267 44.96 -3.95 18.91
C ASP A 267 43.73 -3.03 18.86
N ILE A 268 42.77 -3.22 19.78
CA ILE A 268 41.58 -2.38 19.93
C ILE A 268 41.61 -1.73 21.32
N GLU A 269 41.40 -0.42 21.40
CA GLU A 269 41.30 0.28 22.68
C GLU A 269 40.08 1.22 22.67
N PHE A 270 39.28 1.11 23.73
CA PHE A 270 38.24 2.07 24.09
C PHE A 270 38.80 2.92 25.22
N ASP A 271 38.84 4.24 25.03
CA ASP A 271 39.41 5.20 25.97
C ASP A 271 38.29 6.17 26.42
N ASN A 272 37.77 5.93 27.63
CA ASN A 272 36.80 6.76 28.34
C ASN A 272 35.53 7.06 27.52
N VAL A 273 34.95 6.02 26.92
CA VAL A 273 33.85 6.14 25.97
C VAL A 273 32.50 6.32 26.68
N ASP A 274 31.81 7.41 26.33
CA ASP A 274 30.40 7.64 26.66
C ASP A 274 29.53 7.51 25.42
N PHE A 275 28.33 6.93 25.56
CA PHE A 275 27.41 6.81 24.43
C PHE A 275 25.93 6.84 24.81
N ILE A 276 25.16 7.53 23.97
CA ILE A 276 23.70 7.68 24.04
C ILE A 276 23.11 7.43 22.65
N TYR A 277 22.13 6.53 22.54
CA TYR A 277 21.45 6.30 21.26
C TYR A 277 20.61 7.54 20.85
N PRO A 278 20.63 7.94 19.55
CA PRO A 278 19.88 9.10 19.09
C PRO A 278 18.37 9.03 19.35
N SER A 279 17.81 7.81 19.35
CA SER A 279 16.40 7.54 19.63
C SER A 279 16.00 7.74 21.10
N ARG A 280 16.97 7.74 22.03
CA ARG A 280 16.74 7.84 23.49
C ARG A 280 17.79 8.73 24.14
N LYS A 281 17.68 10.04 23.90
CA LYS A 281 18.65 11.05 24.40
C LYS A 281 18.77 11.13 25.93
N GLU A 282 17.79 10.62 26.67
CA GLU A 282 17.77 10.68 28.15
C GLU A 282 18.48 9.49 28.82
N ALA A 283 18.76 8.42 28.08
CA ALA A 283 19.31 7.18 28.63
C ALA A 283 20.74 6.93 28.11
N SER A 284 21.74 7.33 28.90
CA SER A 284 23.13 6.95 28.65
C SER A 284 23.34 5.46 28.85
N VAL A 285 23.87 4.80 27.82
CA VAL A 285 24.09 3.34 27.78
C VAL A 285 25.52 2.99 28.18
N LEU A 286 26.51 3.75 27.70
CA LEU A 286 27.91 3.62 28.12
C LEU A 286 28.34 4.85 28.90
N ARG A 287 29.10 4.62 29.97
CA ARG A 287 29.58 5.64 30.90
C ARG A 287 31.05 5.39 31.20
N ASN A 288 31.91 6.27 30.70
CA ASN A 288 33.35 6.24 30.91
C ASN A 288 33.95 4.83 30.70
N LEU A 289 33.55 4.16 29.60
CA LEU A 289 33.95 2.80 29.31
C LEU A 289 35.39 2.77 28.79
N SER A 290 36.26 2.03 29.47
CA SER A 290 37.65 1.81 29.03
C SER A 290 37.98 0.32 29.02
N LEU A 291 38.42 -0.20 27.88
CA LEU A 291 38.83 -1.60 27.71
C LEU A 291 39.86 -1.74 26.57
N VAL A 292 40.66 -2.80 26.62
CA VAL A 292 41.69 -3.10 25.61
C VAL A 292 41.56 -4.56 25.16
N ALA A 293 41.52 -4.80 23.86
CA ALA A 293 41.63 -6.13 23.26
C ALA A 293 42.94 -6.20 22.46
N ARG A 294 43.80 -7.16 22.78
CA ARG A 294 45.13 -7.29 22.18
C ARG A 294 45.10 -8.08 20.88
N ALA A 295 46.04 -7.77 19.99
CA ALA A 295 46.22 -8.44 18.72
C ALA A 295 46.29 -9.97 18.88
N GLY A 296 45.40 -10.69 18.19
CA GLY A 296 45.35 -12.16 18.18
C GLY A 296 44.76 -12.82 19.43
N GLU A 297 44.36 -12.04 20.44
CA GLU A 297 43.73 -12.55 21.65
C GLU A 297 42.19 -12.56 21.53
N THR A 298 41.56 -13.38 22.36
CA THR A 298 40.10 -13.40 22.51
C THR A 298 39.69 -12.66 23.77
N THR A 299 38.98 -11.55 23.59
CA THR A 299 38.42 -10.72 24.66
C THR A 299 36.92 -10.92 24.77
N ALA A 300 36.42 -11.28 25.94
CA ALA A 300 35.00 -11.51 26.20
C ALA A 300 34.35 -10.35 26.96
N LEU A 301 33.11 -10.00 26.58
CA LEU A 301 32.26 -9.03 27.26
C LEU A 301 31.06 -9.74 27.89
N VAL A 302 30.89 -9.57 29.20
CA VAL A 302 29.80 -10.18 29.97
C VAL A 302 29.10 -9.17 30.86
N GLY A 303 27.85 -9.43 31.22
CA GLY A 303 27.06 -8.51 32.05
C GLY A 303 25.57 -8.69 31.84
N SER A 304 24.78 -8.02 32.67
CA SER A 304 23.31 -8.03 32.61
C SER A 304 22.77 -7.51 31.26
N SER A 305 21.52 -7.84 30.93
CA SER A 305 20.86 -7.24 29.77
C SER A 305 20.79 -5.72 29.92
N GLY A 306 21.10 -4.98 28.86
CA GLY A 306 21.17 -3.51 28.88
C GLY A 306 22.47 -2.92 29.43
N SER A 307 23.47 -3.72 29.80
CA SER A 307 24.76 -3.21 30.31
C SER A 307 25.68 -2.55 29.25
N GLY A 308 25.31 -2.63 27.96
CA GLY A 308 26.05 -1.98 26.86
C GLY A 308 26.96 -2.89 26.02
N LYS A 309 26.90 -4.22 26.20
CA LYS A 309 27.73 -5.21 25.46
C LYS A 309 27.66 -5.05 23.93
N SER A 310 26.47 -5.19 23.34
CA SER A 310 26.27 -5.06 21.89
C SER A 310 26.49 -3.63 21.38
N THR A 311 26.36 -2.63 22.26
CA THR A 311 26.72 -1.24 21.94
C THR A 311 28.23 -1.10 21.68
N CYS A 312 29.09 -1.83 22.40
CA CYS A 312 30.53 -1.83 22.16
C CYS A 312 30.85 -2.31 20.73
N MET A 313 30.22 -3.41 20.28
CA MET A 313 30.35 -3.88 18.91
C MET A 313 29.81 -2.88 17.89
N SER A 314 28.67 -2.25 18.17
CA SER A 314 28.06 -1.25 17.27
C SER A 314 28.95 -0.03 17.06
N LEU A 315 29.64 0.41 18.13
CA LEU A 315 30.61 1.50 18.06
C LEU A 315 31.88 1.09 17.30
N PHE A 316 32.38 -0.14 17.51
CA PHE A 316 33.53 -0.65 16.76
C PHE A 316 33.23 -0.86 15.27
N LEU A 317 32.01 -1.28 14.92
CA LEU A 317 31.53 -1.33 13.53
C LEU A 317 31.26 0.06 12.92
N ARG A 318 31.41 1.11 13.75
CA ARG A 318 31.15 2.50 13.41
C ARG A 318 29.75 2.69 12.83
N TYR A 319 28.76 2.01 13.41
CA TYR A 319 27.33 2.31 13.17
C TYR A 319 26.92 3.60 13.86
N PHE A 320 27.58 3.90 14.97
CA PHE A 320 27.44 5.14 15.72
C PHE A 320 28.82 5.65 16.10
N GLU A 321 28.92 6.96 16.37
CA GLU A 321 30.11 7.56 16.95
C GLU A 321 29.92 7.76 18.46
N PRO A 322 30.99 7.61 19.27
CA PRO A 322 30.90 7.85 20.70
C PRO A 322 30.54 9.31 20.98
N SER A 323 29.76 9.57 22.03
CA SER A 323 29.39 10.93 22.45
C SER A 323 30.56 11.68 23.09
N SER A 324 31.44 10.94 23.77
CA SER A 324 32.70 11.40 24.36
C SER A 324 33.67 10.22 24.43
N GLY A 325 34.97 10.49 24.57
CA GLY A 325 36.03 9.50 24.49
C GLY A 325 36.41 9.15 23.05
N ARG A 326 37.25 8.14 22.87
CA ARG A 326 37.70 7.68 21.55
C ARG A 326 37.91 6.18 21.51
N ILE A 327 37.79 5.63 20.30
CA ILE A 327 38.10 4.23 20.01
C ILE A 327 39.27 4.24 19.04
N THR A 328 40.31 3.45 19.32
CA THR A 328 41.50 3.35 18.49
C THR A 328 41.76 1.93 18.03
N ILE A 329 42.36 1.80 16.85
CA ILE A 329 42.92 0.56 16.30
C ILE A 329 44.42 0.77 16.11
N ASP A 330 45.23 -0.05 16.77
CA ASP A 330 46.70 0.08 16.80
C ASP A 330 47.17 1.49 17.20
N GLY A 331 46.46 2.12 18.15
CA GLY A 331 46.74 3.47 18.65
C GLY A 331 46.22 4.62 17.78
N ARG A 332 45.63 4.33 16.61
CA ARG A 332 45.03 5.33 15.73
C ARG A 332 43.51 5.41 15.88
N PRO A 333 42.90 6.60 15.95
CA PRO A 333 41.43 6.74 16.01
C PRO A 333 40.71 5.98 14.89
N ILE A 334 39.64 5.28 15.24
CA ILE A 334 38.80 4.52 14.29
C ILE A 334 38.15 5.43 13.23
N THR A 335 38.00 6.71 13.54
CA THR A 335 37.47 7.74 12.65
C THR A 335 38.35 8.00 11.43
N ASP A 336 39.65 7.74 11.54
CA ASP A 336 40.64 7.96 10.48
C ASP A 336 40.64 6.85 9.43
N TYR A 337 40.02 5.71 9.73
CA TYR A 337 39.93 4.59 8.80
C TYR A 337 38.72 4.78 7.89
N ASN A 338 38.90 4.46 6.60
CA ASN A 338 37.80 4.34 5.68
C ASN A 338 36.84 3.23 6.16
N VAL A 339 35.55 3.54 6.23
CA VAL A 339 34.53 2.63 6.80
C VAL A 339 34.44 1.31 6.03
N LYS A 340 34.54 1.35 4.70
CA LYS A 340 34.50 0.17 3.85
C LYS A 340 35.72 -0.73 4.11
N GLN A 341 36.93 -0.17 4.09
CA GLN A 341 38.15 -0.91 4.39
C GLN A 341 38.16 -1.48 5.82
N LEU A 342 37.69 -0.71 6.79
CA LEU A 342 37.54 -1.18 8.18
C LEU A 342 36.63 -2.41 8.24
N ARG A 343 35.43 -2.34 7.64
CA ARG A 343 34.43 -3.44 7.66
C ARG A 343 34.79 -4.62 6.76
N GLU A 344 35.70 -4.45 5.80
CA GLU A 344 36.30 -5.56 5.04
C GLU A 344 37.24 -6.40 5.93
N ASN A 345 37.94 -5.77 6.88
CA ASN A 345 38.80 -6.44 7.87
C ASN A 345 38.05 -7.02 9.08
N ILE A 346 36.73 -6.82 9.16
CA ILE A 346 35.88 -7.29 10.26
C ILE A 346 34.92 -8.40 9.77
N GLY A 347 34.98 -9.55 10.43
CA GLY A 347 33.98 -10.61 10.36
C GLY A 347 32.98 -10.47 11.49
N VAL A 348 31.68 -10.51 11.20
CA VAL A 348 30.62 -10.43 12.21
C VAL A 348 29.75 -11.67 12.14
N VAL A 349 29.52 -12.28 13.30
CA VAL A 349 28.54 -13.36 13.49
C VAL A 349 27.55 -12.90 14.54
N SER A 350 26.32 -12.62 14.10
CA SER A 350 25.23 -12.14 14.94
C SER A 350 24.51 -13.28 15.65
N GLN A 351 23.72 -12.93 16.67
CA GLN A 351 22.90 -13.87 17.44
C GLN A 351 21.90 -14.62 16.56
N GLU A 352 21.21 -13.91 15.68
CA GLU A 352 20.30 -14.48 14.68
C GLU A 352 20.95 -14.43 13.28
N PRO A 353 21.29 -15.58 12.67
CA PRO A 353 21.91 -15.62 11.36
C PRO A 353 20.90 -15.31 10.26
N VAL A 354 21.05 -14.15 9.62
CA VAL A 354 20.27 -13.77 8.44
C VAL A 354 20.91 -14.35 7.18
N LEU A 355 20.15 -15.18 6.45
CA LEU A 355 20.46 -15.64 5.10
C LEU A 355 19.53 -14.94 4.11
N PHE A 356 20.09 -14.50 2.99
CA PHE A 356 19.33 -13.86 1.92
C PHE A 356 18.65 -14.90 1.02
N ASP A 357 17.55 -14.51 0.37
CA ASP A 357 16.80 -15.29 -0.64
C ASP A 357 17.63 -15.56 -1.91
N MET A 358 18.67 -16.38 -1.79
CA MET A 358 19.61 -16.75 -2.85
C MET A 358 20.25 -18.11 -2.54
N SER A 359 21.15 -18.60 -3.40
CA SER A 359 21.83 -19.87 -3.15
C SER A 359 22.78 -19.80 -1.95
N ILE A 360 23.13 -20.96 -1.37
CA ILE A 360 24.16 -21.04 -0.32
C ILE A 360 25.50 -20.47 -0.81
N TYR A 361 25.85 -20.74 -2.07
CA TYR A 361 27.03 -20.18 -2.73
C TYR A 361 27.04 -18.65 -2.69
N GLU A 362 25.96 -18.01 -3.15
CA GLU A 362 25.87 -16.54 -3.19
C GLU A 362 25.81 -15.94 -1.78
N ASN A 363 25.15 -16.62 -0.83
CA ASN A 363 25.15 -16.19 0.57
C ASN A 363 26.57 -16.12 1.16
N ILE A 364 27.42 -17.13 0.93
CA ILE A 364 28.81 -17.09 1.40
C ILE A 364 29.61 -16.04 0.62
N ARG A 365 29.45 -16.00 -0.71
CA ARG A 365 30.11 -15.03 -1.59
C ARG A 365 29.78 -13.57 -1.24
N PHE A 366 28.62 -13.29 -0.64
CA PHE A 366 28.27 -11.96 -0.13
C PHE A 366 29.29 -11.40 0.87
N GLY A 367 30.06 -12.27 1.56
CA GLY A 367 31.16 -11.83 2.42
C GLY A 367 32.32 -11.20 1.63
N LYS A 368 32.65 -11.75 0.46
CA LYS A 368 33.72 -11.30 -0.45
C LYS A 368 33.27 -11.51 -1.91
N VAL A 369 32.86 -10.42 -2.57
CA VAL A 369 32.22 -10.46 -3.91
C VAL A 369 33.08 -11.15 -4.99
N ASN A 370 34.41 -11.03 -4.86
CA ASN A 370 35.40 -11.62 -5.76
C ASN A 370 35.93 -12.98 -5.26
N ALA A 371 35.28 -13.63 -4.29
CA ALA A 371 35.69 -14.92 -3.78
C ALA A 371 35.59 -16.00 -4.86
N THR A 372 36.65 -16.77 -4.99
CA THR A 372 36.71 -17.97 -5.82
C THR A 372 35.89 -19.10 -5.20
N LYS A 373 35.51 -20.09 -6.01
CA LYS A 373 34.75 -21.25 -5.54
C LYS A 373 35.54 -22.02 -4.48
N GLU A 374 36.85 -22.11 -4.65
CA GLU A 374 37.78 -22.78 -3.74
C GLU A 374 37.83 -22.06 -2.38
N GLU A 375 37.87 -20.73 -2.36
CA GLU A 375 37.80 -19.95 -1.11
C GLU A 375 36.46 -20.15 -0.39
N ILE A 376 35.35 -20.20 -1.13
CA ILE A 376 34.01 -20.44 -0.57
C ILE A 376 33.91 -21.84 0.04
N GLU A 377 34.41 -22.86 -0.66
CA GLU A 377 34.45 -24.23 -0.15
C GLU A 377 35.36 -24.35 1.09
N GLN A 378 36.50 -23.67 1.08
CA GLN A 378 37.43 -23.66 2.20
C GLN A 378 36.83 -22.97 3.44
N ALA A 379 36.22 -21.79 3.27
CA ALA A 379 35.53 -21.10 4.36
C ALA A 379 34.36 -21.94 4.92
N ALA A 380 33.64 -22.65 4.05
CA ALA A 380 32.60 -23.58 4.47
C ALA A 380 33.15 -24.81 5.21
N ARG A 381 34.36 -25.29 4.91
CA ARG A 381 35.01 -26.38 5.67
C ARG A 381 35.45 -25.90 7.05
N GLU A 382 36.06 -24.72 7.13
CA GLU A 382 36.48 -24.10 8.40
C GLU A 382 35.28 -23.91 9.34
N ALA A 383 34.14 -23.48 8.79
CA ALA A 383 32.89 -23.31 9.50
C ALA A 383 32.09 -24.61 9.76
N ASN A 384 32.62 -25.80 9.46
CA ASN A 384 31.91 -27.09 9.54
C ASN A 384 30.61 -27.15 8.70
N ALA A 385 30.47 -26.33 7.66
CA ALA A 385 29.29 -26.27 6.81
C ALA A 385 29.36 -27.17 5.57
N HIS A 386 30.56 -27.40 5.04
CA HIS A 386 30.75 -28.11 3.76
C HIS A 386 30.07 -29.49 3.71
N HIS A 387 30.19 -30.28 4.78
CA HIS A 387 29.69 -31.65 4.80
C HIS A 387 28.16 -31.73 4.64
N PHE A 388 27.40 -30.94 5.40
CA PHE A 388 25.94 -30.94 5.30
C PHE A 388 25.46 -30.27 4.01
N ILE A 389 26.16 -29.23 3.54
CA ILE A 389 25.84 -28.60 2.24
C ILE A 389 25.93 -29.64 1.12
N MET A 390 26.93 -30.51 1.14
CA MET A 390 27.10 -31.56 0.13
C MET A 390 26.05 -32.67 0.18
N GLN A 391 25.32 -32.80 1.29
CA GLN A 391 24.18 -33.71 1.44
C GLN A 391 22.87 -33.14 0.88
N LEU A 392 22.80 -31.83 0.63
CA LEU A 392 21.64 -31.19 0.01
C LEU A 392 21.53 -31.57 -1.48
N PRO A 393 20.30 -31.66 -2.04
CA PRO A 393 20.08 -32.07 -3.43
C PRO A 393 20.89 -31.25 -4.45
N ASP A 394 20.90 -29.93 -4.29
CA ASP A 394 21.58 -28.99 -5.20
C ASP A 394 22.90 -28.48 -4.63
N LYS A 395 23.39 -29.06 -3.53
CA LYS A 395 24.66 -28.68 -2.87
C LYS A 395 24.73 -27.18 -2.60
N TYR A 396 25.78 -26.51 -3.04
CA TYR A 396 25.96 -25.05 -2.94
C TYR A 396 24.95 -24.22 -3.76
N ALA A 397 24.30 -24.82 -4.76
CA ALA A 397 23.28 -24.14 -5.57
C ALA A 397 21.89 -24.15 -4.88
N THR A 398 21.73 -24.86 -3.77
CA THR A 398 20.48 -24.90 -3.00
C THR A 398 20.04 -23.49 -2.61
N LEU A 399 18.81 -23.12 -2.97
CA LEU A 399 18.20 -21.86 -2.60
C LEU A 399 17.79 -21.87 -1.13
N VAL A 400 18.22 -20.86 -0.37
CA VAL A 400 17.89 -20.65 1.04
C VAL A 400 17.22 -19.29 1.21
N GLY A 401 16.66 -19.04 2.39
CA GLY A 401 15.89 -17.83 2.71
C GLY A 401 14.42 -18.13 3.01
N GLU A 402 13.55 -17.11 2.99
CA GLU A 402 12.12 -17.25 3.31
C GLU A 402 11.40 -18.20 2.34
N ARG A 403 11.81 -18.20 1.07
CA ARG A 403 11.21 -19.02 -0.01
C ARG A 403 12.00 -20.30 -0.34
N GLY A 404 13.16 -20.48 0.29
CA GLY A 404 14.09 -21.58 0.02
C GLY A 404 13.91 -22.78 0.96
N VAL A 405 14.87 -23.70 0.92
CA VAL A 405 14.97 -24.81 1.88
C VAL A 405 15.17 -24.25 3.27
N GLN A 406 14.33 -24.68 4.22
CA GLN A 406 14.45 -24.29 5.62
C GLN A 406 15.60 -25.08 6.27
N LEU A 407 16.68 -24.37 6.59
CA LEU A 407 17.84 -24.89 7.32
C LEU A 407 17.63 -24.78 8.84
N SER A 408 18.29 -25.64 9.62
CA SER A 408 18.30 -25.54 11.08
C SER A 408 19.01 -24.26 11.56
N GLY A 409 18.76 -23.84 12.80
CA GLY A 409 19.45 -22.69 13.38
C GLY A 409 20.98 -22.84 13.33
N GLY A 410 21.47 -24.04 13.67
CA GLY A 410 22.91 -24.35 13.64
C GLY A 410 23.50 -24.33 12.23
N GLU A 411 22.77 -24.84 11.23
CA GLU A 411 23.18 -24.79 9.83
C GLU A 411 23.25 -23.36 9.31
N LYS A 412 22.26 -22.53 9.63
CA LYS A 412 22.26 -21.10 9.29
C LYS A 412 23.45 -20.38 9.93
N GLN A 413 23.75 -20.69 11.19
CA GLN A 413 24.89 -20.11 11.91
C GLN A 413 26.23 -20.48 11.27
N ARG A 414 26.41 -21.74 10.88
CA ARG A 414 27.62 -22.19 10.17
C ARG A 414 27.79 -21.52 8.80
N ILE A 415 26.71 -21.29 8.06
CA ILE A 415 26.78 -20.53 6.80
C ILE A 415 27.12 -19.07 7.05
N ALA A 416 26.55 -18.44 8.08
CA ALA A 416 26.89 -17.07 8.48
C ALA A 416 28.36 -16.95 8.91
N LEU A 417 28.90 -17.93 9.64
CA LEU A 417 30.31 -18.02 9.98
C LEU A 417 31.19 -18.17 8.73
N ALA A 418 30.82 -19.05 7.78
CA ALA A 418 31.54 -19.18 6.51
C ALA A 418 31.56 -17.84 5.72
N ARG A 419 30.44 -17.11 5.73
CA ARG A 419 30.33 -15.77 5.14
C ARG A 419 31.23 -14.73 5.83
N ALA A 420 31.46 -14.86 7.13
CA ALA A 420 32.42 -14.03 7.84
C ALA A 420 33.88 -14.44 7.51
N LEU A 421 34.16 -15.73 7.44
CA LEU A 421 35.50 -16.29 7.23
C LEU A 421 36.04 -16.11 5.81
N VAL A 422 35.18 -16.10 4.79
CA VAL A 422 35.61 -15.91 3.39
C VAL A 422 36.32 -14.56 3.16
N LYS A 423 36.10 -13.57 4.05
CA LYS A 423 36.79 -12.28 4.06
C LYS A 423 38.25 -12.38 4.50
N GLN A 424 38.62 -13.43 5.23
CA GLN A 424 39.87 -13.54 5.99
C GLN A 424 40.08 -12.34 6.94
N PRO A 425 39.14 -12.10 7.87
CA PRO A 425 39.17 -10.89 8.69
C PRO A 425 40.28 -10.92 9.75
N THR A 426 40.86 -9.76 10.05
CA THR A 426 41.77 -9.55 11.19
C THR A 426 41.00 -9.52 12.52
N PHE A 427 39.79 -8.94 12.50
CA PHE A 427 38.90 -8.84 13.65
C PHE A 427 37.69 -9.75 13.49
N LEU A 428 37.37 -10.54 14.52
CA LEU A 428 36.17 -11.36 14.56
C LEU A 428 35.25 -10.91 15.71
N LEU A 429 34.03 -10.52 15.39
CA LEU A 429 33.01 -10.11 16.36
C LEU A 429 31.93 -11.19 16.46
N LEU A 430 31.75 -11.75 17.66
CA LEU A 430 30.79 -12.81 17.93
C LEU A 430 29.74 -12.31 18.92
N ASP A 431 28.54 -11.98 18.45
CA ASP A 431 27.44 -11.49 19.28
C ASP A 431 26.48 -12.63 19.63
N GLU A 432 26.66 -13.24 20.80
CA GLU A 432 25.83 -14.35 21.29
C GLU A 432 25.62 -15.49 20.28
N ALA A 433 26.66 -15.82 19.51
CA ALA A 433 26.58 -16.69 18.34
C ALA A 433 26.07 -18.13 18.60
N THR A 434 25.91 -18.55 19.85
CA THR A 434 25.42 -19.88 20.24
C THR A 434 24.13 -19.87 21.06
N SER A 435 23.57 -18.70 21.40
CA SER A 435 22.49 -18.62 22.41
C SER A 435 21.14 -19.21 21.94
N ALA A 436 20.90 -19.30 20.63
CA ALA A 436 19.65 -19.78 20.03
C ALA A 436 19.76 -21.17 19.37
N LEU A 437 20.77 -21.98 19.73
CA LEU A 437 21.05 -23.28 19.12
C LEU A 437 20.70 -24.45 20.06
N ASP A 438 20.36 -25.60 19.48
CA ASP A 438 20.29 -26.89 20.18
C ASP A 438 21.70 -27.39 20.55
N ASN A 439 21.82 -28.25 21.55
CA ASN A 439 23.12 -28.64 22.15
C ASN A 439 24.06 -29.35 21.17
N VAL A 440 23.53 -30.20 20.28
CA VAL A 440 24.32 -30.86 19.23
C VAL A 440 24.85 -29.83 18.24
N SER A 441 23.98 -28.97 17.72
CA SER A 441 24.40 -27.89 16.82
C SER A 441 25.35 -26.91 17.49
N GLU A 442 25.12 -26.58 18.75
CA GLU A 442 25.94 -25.67 19.55
C GLU A 442 27.37 -26.19 19.62
N LYS A 443 27.57 -27.46 19.98
CA LYS A 443 28.92 -28.02 20.07
C LYS A 443 29.66 -27.95 18.73
N ILE A 444 28.98 -28.28 17.62
CA ILE A 444 29.59 -28.24 16.28
C ILE A 444 29.92 -26.80 15.86
N VAL A 445 29.05 -25.84 16.20
CA VAL A 445 29.27 -24.42 15.94
C VAL A 445 30.39 -23.87 16.83
N GLN A 446 30.44 -24.24 18.10
CA GLN A 446 31.49 -23.82 19.03
C GLN A 446 32.86 -24.31 18.58
N GLU A 447 32.98 -25.58 18.16
CA GLU A 447 34.24 -26.10 17.59
C GLU A 447 34.67 -25.32 16.34
N ALA A 448 33.72 -24.86 15.52
CA ALA A 448 34.01 -24.02 14.37
C ALA A 448 34.42 -22.59 14.78
N LEU A 449 33.76 -22.01 15.80
CA LEU A 449 34.10 -20.70 16.37
C LEU A 449 35.49 -20.71 17.00
N ASP A 450 35.83 -21.70 17.82
CA ASP A 450 37.15 -21.81 18.46
C ASP A 450 38.29 -21.84 17.43
N ARG A 451 38.08 -22.59 16.32
CA ARG A 451 39.04 -22.59 15.20
C ARG A 451 39.08 -21.27 14.44
N ALA A 452 37.94 -20.59 14.30
CA ALA A 452 37.84 -19.29 13.65
C ALA A 452 38.54 -18.18 14.46
N CYS A 453 38.51 -18.25 15.80
CA CYS A 453 39.15 -17.27 16.68
C CYS A 453 40.69 -17.34 16.64
N ASN A 454 41.27 -18.51 16.36
CA ASN A 454 42.73 -18.69 16.35
C ASN A 454 43.41 -17.76 15.34
N GLY A 455 44.34 -16.94 15.83
CA GLY A 455 45.14 -16.01 15.02
C GLY A 455 44.40 -14.72 14.63
N ARG A 456 43.24 -14.42 15.23
CA ARG A 456 42.44 -13.21 14.98
C ARG A 456 42.11 -12.51 16.30
N THR A 457 42.13 -11.18 16.30
CA THR A 457 41.62 -10.43 17.45
C THR A 457 40.12 -10.63 17.53
N THR A 458 39.65 -11.29 18.59
CA THR A 458 38.24 -11.68 18.69
C THR A 458 37.57 -10.97 19.85
N LEU A 459 36.46 -10.28 19.59
CA LEU A 459 35.58 -9.73 20.62
C LEU A 459 34.32 -10.61 20.69
N VAL A 460 34.10 -11.24 21.84
CA VAL A 460 32.97 -12.17 22.05
C VAL A 460 32.02 -11.60 23.08
N ILE A 461 30.74 -11.48 22.73
CA ILE A 461 29.66 -11.27 23.69
C ILE A 461 29.04 -12.64 23.93
N ALA A 462 29.08 -13.10 25.17
CA ALA A 462 28.56 -14.41 25.52
C ALA A 462 27.36 -14.30 26.46
N HIS A 463 26.28 -14.95 26.06
CA HIS A 463 25.20 -15.33 26.96
C HIS A 463 25.45 -16.70 27.59
N ARG A 464 26.34 -17.55 27.06
CA ARG A 464 26.75 -18.82 27.70
C ARG A 464 28.21 -18.70 28.12
N LEU A 465 28.48 -18.66 29.41
CA LEU A 465 29.79 -18.38 30.01
C LEU A 465 30.80 -19.51 29.75
N THR A 466 30.31 -20.71 29.40
CA THR A 466 31.12 -21.84 28.94
C THR A 466 31.93 -21.51 27.68
N THR A 467 31.38 -20.69 26.77
CA THR A 467 32.03 -20.35 25.49
C THR A 467 33.18 -19.36 25.65
N ILE A 468 33.28 -18.68 26.79
CA ILE A 468 34.31 -17.68 27.08
C ILE A 468 35.26 -18.08 28.21
N GLN A 469 35.17 -19.31 28.72
CA GLN A 469 36.09 -19.79 29.75
C GLN A 469 37.56 -19.72 29.29
N ASN A 470 37.78 -19.97 28.00
CA ASN A 470 39.10 -19.93 27.37
C ASN A 470 39.48 -18.54 26.84
N ALA A 471 38.69 -17.49 27.14
CA ALA A 471 39.04 -16.14 26.75
C ALA A 471 40.30 -15.67 27.48
N HIS A 472 41.17 -14.96 26.77
CA HIS A 472 42.42 -14.44 27.31
C HIS A 472 42.15 -13.31 28.30
N GLN A 473 41.09 -12.54 28.05
CA GLN A 473 40.64 -11.46 28.90
C GLN A 473 39.11 -11.41 28.92
N ILE A 474 38.53 -11.22 30.11
CA ILE A 474 37.09 -11.08 30.30
C ILE A 474 36.83 -9.73 30.98
N TYR A 475 35.90 -8.96 30.41
CA TYR A 475 35.41 -7.70 30.93
C TYR A 475 33.96 -7.83 31.36
N VAL A 476 33.71 -7.50 32.62
CA VAL A 476 32.37 -7.52 33.21
C VAL A 476 31.79 -6.11 33.19
N LEU A 477 30.70 -5.92 32.44
CA LEU A 477 30.00 -4.65 32.29
C LEU A 477 28.78 -4.62 33.20
N ASP A 478 28.63 -3.52 33.93
CA ASP A 478 27.41 -3.18 34.65
C ASP A 478 27.09 -1.70 34.49
N LYS A 479 25.83 -1.38 34.21
CA LYS A 479 25.32 0.00 34.00
C LYS A 479 26.19 0.88 33.08
N GLY A 480 26.82 0.26 32.06
CA GLY A 480 27.60 0.97 31.05
C GLY A 480 29.09 1.17 31.35
N SER A 481 29.60 0.60 32.45
CA SER A 481 31.01 0.70 32.84
C SER A 481 31.61 -0.69 33.11
N VAL A 482 32.93 -0.82 32.94
CA VAL A 482 33.67 -2.03 33.34
C VAL A 482 33.83 -2.04 34.87
N ILE A 483 33.40 -3.12 35.51
CA ILE A 483 33.50 -3.30 36.97
C ILE A 483 34.58 -4.31 37.38
N GLU A 484 34.79 -5.34 36.57
CA GLU A 484 35.77 -6.41 36.82
C GLU A 484 36.46 -6.75 35.50
N GLN A 485 37.74 -7.09 35.57
CA GLN A 485 38.54 -7.52 34.42
C GLN A 485 39.54 -8.59 34.83
N GLY A 486 39.74 -9.60 33.99
CA GLY A 486 40.73 -10.65 34.23
C GLY A 486 40.44 -11.93 33.43
N THR A 487 41.21 -12.98 33.70
CA THR A 487 40.95 -14.33 33.19
C THR A 487 39.85 -15.01 34.02
N HIS A 488 39.24 -16.06 33.46
CA HIS A 488 38.25 -16.89 34.17
C HIS A 488 38.74 -17.29 35.58
N GLU A 489 39.96 -17.79 35.71
CA GLU A 489 40.51 -18.22 37.01
C GLU A 489 40.69 -17.06 38.00
N THR A 490 41.10 -15.88 37.53
CA THR A 490 41.28 -14.71 38.41
C THR A 490 39.94 -14.15 38.89
N LEU A 491 38.95 -14.08 38.00
CA LEU A 491 37.62 -13.57 38.31
C LEU A 491 36.83 -14.53 39.22
N MET A 492 37.04 -15.85 39.09
CA MET A 492 36.43 -16.85 39.97
C MET A 492 36.98 -16.83 41.40
N LYS A 493 38.17 -16.25 41.63
CA LYS A 493 38.79 -16.09 42.96
C LYS A 493 38.32 -14.83 43.70
N ILE A 494 37.64 -13.91 43.03
CA ILE A 494 37.09 -12.71 43.64
C ILE A 494 35.84 -13.11 44.43
N ASP A 495 35.96 -13.13 45.75
CA ASP A 495 34.85 -13.48 46.65
C ASP A 495 33.74 -12.42 46.55
N GLY A 496 32.52 -12.86 46.21
CA GLY A 496 31.39 -11.97 45.94
C GLY A 496 31.46 -11.20 44.60
N GLY A 497 32.36 -11.57 43.69
CA GLY A 497 32.47 -10.95 42.36
C GLY A 497 31.25 -11.21 41.47
N LYS A 498 30.85 -10.23 40.66
CA LYS A 498 29.71 -10.35 39.73
C LYS A 498 29.95 -11.39 38.65
N TYR A 499 31.19 -11.57 38.18
CA TYR A 499 31.50 -12.65 37.25
C TYR A 499 31.25 -14.03 37.87
N GLN A 500 31.77 -14.25 39.07
CA GLN A 500 31.62 -15.51 39.82
C GLN A 500 30.13 -15.82 40.03
N ALA A 501 29.34 -14.82 40.44
CA ALA A 501 27.89 -14.96 40.59
C ALA A 501 27.18 -15.32 39.28
N MET A 502 27.59 -14.75 38.13
CA MET A 502 27.04 -15.09 36.82
C MET A 502 27.42 -16.51 36.38
N VAL A 503 28.67 -16.95 36.60
CA VAL A 503 29.14 -18.30 36.27
C VAL A 503 28.40 -19.35 37.08
N ILE A 504 28.27 -19.13 38.39
CA ILE A 504 27.50 -20.00 39.28
C ILE A 504 26.06 -20.12 38.78
N ARG A 505 25.43 -19.00 38.42
CA ARG A 505 24.07 -18.97 37.88
C ARG A 505 23.91 -19.74 36.56
N GLN A 506 24.86 -19.63 35.64
CA GLN A 506 24.76 -20.32 34.35
C GLN A 506 25.22 -21.77 34.36
N GLN A 507 26.15 -22.15 35.24
CA GLN A 507 26.45 -23.57 35.44
C GLN A 507 25.24 -24.31 36.01
N MET A 508 24.39 -23.63 36.79
CA MET A 508 23.06 -24.14 37.14
C MET A 508 22.15 -24.29 35.92
N GLU A 509 22.26 -23.43 34.90
CA GLU A 509 21.48 -23.48 33.65
C GLU A 509 22.00 -24.51 32.62
N GLY A 510 23.32 -24.71 32.46
CA GLY A 510 23.93 -25.56 31.40
C GLY A 510 24.05 -27.07 31.70
N ILE A 511 23.86 -27.49 32.96
CA ILE A 511 23.76 -28.92 33.33
C ILE A 511 22.46 -29.54 32.80
N TYR A 512 21.50 -28.71 32.38
CA TYR A 512 20.21 -29.09 31.84
C TYR A 512 20.23 -29.68 30.45
N ASP A 513 21.15 -29.16 29.65
CA ASP A 513 21.19 -29.35 28.21
C ASP A 513 21.95 -30.64 27.83
N ASN A 514 22.89 -31.09 28.66
CA ASN A 514 23.89 -32.09 28.29
C ASN A 514 23.50 -33.58 28.51
N GLN A 515 22.27 -33.90 28.93
CA GLN A 515 21.87 -35.30 29.21
C GLN A 515 20.73 -35.87 28.33
N ASP A 516 20.10 -35.08 27.47
CA ASP A 516 19.18 -35.58 26.44
C ASP A 516 19.92 -36.25 25.25
N ASP A 517 21.20 -35.93 25.03
CA ASP A 517 21.91 -36.27 23.79
C ASP A 517 22.71 -37.59 23.78
N LYS A 518 22.66 -38.39 24.84
CA LYS A 518 23.46 -39.64 24.91
C LYS A 518 22.76 -40.93 24.48
N MET A 519 21.57 -40.87 23.87
CA MET A 519 20.82 -42.08 23.50
C MET A 519 20.32 -42.17 22.05
N SER A 520 20.81 -41.33 21.14
CA SER A 520 20.38 -41.31 19.73
C SER A 520 21.46 -41.75 18.72
N ILE A 521 22.56 -42.35 19.18
CA ILE A 521 23.60 -42.89 18.29
C ILE A 521 23.37 -44.39 18.08
N GLN A 522 23.06 -44.74 16.83
CA GLN A 522 22.75 -46.08 16.25
C GLN A 522 21.25 -46.43 16.14
N LYS A 523 20.55 -45.82 15.17
CA LYS A 523 19.48 -46.45 14.33
C LYS A 523 18.74 -45.44 13.43
N ALA A 524 19.47 -44.61 12.68
CA ALA A 524 18.86 -43.70 11.71
C ALA A 524 19.67 -43.74 10.42
N THR A 525 19.38 -44.70 9.55
CA THR A 525 19.97 -44.71 8.19
C THR A 525 19.17 -45.49 7.14
N GLU A 526 18.01 -46.08 7.45
CA GLU A 526 17.27 -46.90 6.46
C GLU A 526 15.79 -46.52 6.26
N GLU A 527 15.18 -45.72 7.13
CA GLU A 527 13.74 -45.39 7.02
C GLU A 527 13.45 -44.08 6.26
N ASP A 528 14.43 -43.18 6.12
CA ASP A 528 14.23 -41.89 5.44
C ASP A 528 14.19 -42.01 3.91
N GLU A 529 14.79 -43.07 3.32
CA GLU A 529 14.85 -43.28 1.86
C GLU A 529 13.49 -43.56 1.21
N LYS A 530 12.55 -44.18 1.93
CA LYS A 530 11.21 -44.50 1.37
C LYS A 530 10.28 -43.30 1.35
N SER A 531 10.45 -42.34 2.26
CA SER A 531 9.58 -41.16 2.36
C SER A 531 9.83 -40.12 1.26
N ILE A 532 11.05 -40.11 0.70
CA ILE A 532 11.51 -39.16 -0.32
C ILE A 532 10.98 -39.55 -1.73
N LEU A 533 10.83 -40.85 -1.99
CA LEU A 533 10.34 -41.37 -3.27
C LEU A 533 8.82 -41.21 -3.45
N GLU A 534 8.05 -41.23 -2.36
CA GLU A 534 6.60 -40.94 -2.40
C GLU A 534 6.32 -39.43 -2.56
N ARG A 535 7.14 -38.56 -1.96
CA ARG A 535 7.03 -37.10 -2.10
C ARG A 535 7.30 -36.60 -3.52
N SER A 536 8.18 -37.27 -4.27
CA SER A 536 8.54 -36.88 -5.63
C SER A 536 7.45 -37.21 -6.66
N ARG A 537 6.61 -38.23 -6.43
CA ARG A 537 5.45 -38.55 -7.28
C ARG A 537 4.25 -37.60 -7.08
N LEU A 538 4.06 -37.08 -5.86
CA LEU A 538 2.98 -36.13 -5.56
C LEU A 538 3.19 -34.74 -6.17
N ILE A 539 4.45 -34.34 -6.39
CA ILE A 539 4.81 -33.02 -6.93
C ILE A 539 4.55 -32.95 -8.45
N SER A 540 4.68 -34.07 -9.19
CA SER A 540 4.37 -34.11 -10.63
C SER A 540 2.87 -34.02 -10.94
N ASP A 541 2.02 -34.52 -10.04
CA ASP A 541 0.56 -34.51 -10.23
C ASP A 541 -0.07 -33.14 -9.91
N ILE A 542 0.58 -32.32 -9.09
CA ILE A 542 0.11 -30.97 -8.73
C ILE A 542 0.41 -29.95 -9.86
N GLN A 543 1.49 -30.16 -10.62
CA GLN A 543 1.85 -29.27 -11.74
C GLN A 543 0.93 -29.43 -12.96
N THR A 544 0.36 -30.61 -13.19
CA THR A 544 -0.60 -30.86 -14.28
C THR A 544 -2.00 -30.28 -14.00
N ILE A 545 -2.36 -30.04 -12.73
CA ILE A 545 -3.64 -29.43 -12.34
C ILE A 545 -3.63 -27.90 -12.54
N HIS A 546 -2.47 -27.24 -12.45
CA HIS A 546 -2.37 -25.77 -12.56
C HIS A 546 -2.61 -25.24 -13.98
N VAL A 547 -2.23 -26.00 -15.01
CA VAL A 547 -2.40 -25.60 -16.43
C VAL A 547 -3.88 -25.65 -16.86
N ASN A 548 -4.66 -26.60 -16.33
CA ASN A 548 -6.08 -26.73 -16.66
C ASN A 548 -6.98 -25.66 -16.01
N LYS A 549 -6.48 -24.90 -15.02
CA LYS A 549 -7.26 -23.88 -14.31
C LYS A 549 -7.33 -22.53 -15.04
N GLN A 550 -6.40 -22.25 -15.95
CA GLN A 550 -6.38 -20.98 -16.69
C GLN A 550 -7.42 -20.91 -17.82
N ILE A 551 -7.81 -22.04 -18.42
CA ILE A 551 -8.76 -22.07 -19.56
C ILE A 551 -10.21 -21.80 -19.10
N LYS A 552 -10.56 -22.04 -17.82
CA LYS A 552 -11.92 -21.77 -17.27
C LYS A 552 -12.17 -20.34 -16.79
N LYS A 553 -11.13 -19.49 -16.70
CA LYS A 553 -11.22 -18.15 -16.08
C LYS A 553 -11.97 -17.11 -16.93
N SER A 554 -12.01 -17.30 -18.25
CA SER A 554 -12.63 -16.35 -19.20
C SER A 554 -14.17 -16.37 -19.20
N SER A 555 -14.83 -17.49 -18.92
CA SER A 555 -16.30 -17.59 -19.03
C SER A 555 -17.05 -17.15 -17.75
N LYS A 556 -16.42 -17.27 -16.57
CA LYS A 556 -17.03 -16.88 -15.27
C LYS A 556 -17.21 -15.36 -15.09
N GLN A 557 -16.37 -14.55 -15.73
CA GLN A 557 -16.30 -13.09 -15.54
C GLN A 557 -17.59 -12.33 -15.92
N ARG A 558 -18.32 -12.75 -16.96
CA ARG A 558 -19.61 -12.13 -17.35
C ARG A 558 -20.73 -12.42 -16.35
N PHE A 559 -20.71 -13.59 -15.71
CA PHE A 559 -21.74 -14.02 -14.77
C PHE A 559 -21.66 -13.23 -13.44
N VAL A 560 -20.44 -12.84 -13.06
CA VAL A 560 -20.12 -12.08 -11.85
C VAL A 560 -20.73 -10.67 -11.84
N PHE A 561 -20.67 -9.94 -12.96
CA PHE A 561 -21.20 -8.57 -13.03
C PHE A 561 -22.74 -8.52 -12.92
N LEU A 562 -23.45 -9.43 -13.59
CA LEU A 562 -24.91 -9.52 -13.51
C LEU A 562 -25.37 -9.90 -12.10
N ARG A 563 -24.61 -10.78 -11.44
CA ARG A 563 -24.85 -11.15 -10.04
C ARG A 563 -24.64 -9.95 -9.10
N LEU A 564 -23.61 -9.12 -9.33
CA LEU A 564 -23.38 -7.90 -8.57
C LEU A 564 -24.56 -6.90 -8.69
N LEU A 565 -25.09 -6.70 -9.90
CA LEU A 565 -26.27 -5.85 -10.11
C LEU A 565 -27.53 -6.44 -9.45
N SER A 566 -27.67 -7.76 -9.43
CA SER A 566 -28.80 -8.42 -8.76
C SER A 566 -28.84 -8.19 -7.23
N MET A 567 -27.67 -7.98 -6.60
CA MET A 567 -27.56 -7.64 -5.18
C MET A 567 -28.07 -6.22 -4.85
N ASN A 568 -28.26 -5.38 -5.88
CA ASN A 568 -28.80 -4.02 -5.78
C ASN A 568 -30.33 -3.96 -6.02
N SER A 569 -30.99 -5.13 -6.08
CA SER A 569 -32.45 -5.23 -6.28
C SER A 569 -33.30 -4.53 -5.22
N PRO A 570 -32.91 -4.42 -3.92
CA PRO A 570 -33.72 -3.68 -2.94
C PRO A 570 -33.81 -2.17 -3.24
N GLU A 571 -32.82 -1.62 -3.95
CA GLU A 571 -32.74 -0.21 -4.31
C GLU A 571 -33.28 0.08 -5.72
N TRP A 572 -34.06 -0.83 -6.33
CA TRP A 572 -34.53 -0.72 -7.72
C TRP A 572 -35.31 0.57 -8.01
N ILE A 573 -36.07 1.09 -7.05
CA ILE A 573 -36.83 2.35 -7.20
C ILE A 573 -35.87 3.52 -7.34
N THR A 574 -34.85 3.60 -6.48
CA THR A 574 -33.83 4.64 -6.52
C THR A 574 -33.03 4.58 -7.82
N ILE A 575 -32.65 3.38 -8.25
CA ILE A 575 -31.96 3.17 -9.54
C ILE A 575 -32.85 3.61 -10.71
N SER A 576 -34.15 3.29 -10.68
CA SER A 576 -35.10 3.67 -11.73
C SER A 576 -35.25 5.19 -11.85
N ILE A 577 -35.34 5.90 -10.71
CA ILE A 577 -35.35 7.37 -10.68
C ILE A 577 -34.04 7.93 -11.28
N GLY A 578 -32.89 7.34 -10.91
CA GLY A 578 -31.60 7.69 -11.46
C GLY A 578 -31.51 7.48 -12.98
N CYS A 579 -32.00 6.34 -13.48
CA CYS A 579 -32.03 6.02 -14.90
C CYS A 579 -32.92 6.98 -15.71
N ILE A 580 -34.12 7.31 -15.20
CA ILE A 580 -35.00 8.30 -15.85
C ILE A 580 -34.30 9.66 -15.93
N ALA A 581 -33.67 10.09 -14.85
CA ALA A 581 -32.89 11.33 -14.82
C ALA A 581 -31.70 11.30 -15.78
N CYS A 582 -30.97 10.18 -15.90
CA CYS A 582 -29.90 9.98 -16.88
C CYS A 582 -30.39 10.13 -18.32
N VAL A 583 -31.55 9.52 -18.64
CA VAL A 583 -32.11 9.57 -20.00
C VAL A 583 -32.46 11.02 -20.37
N LEU A 584 -33.12 11.74 -19.47
CA LEU A 584 -33.51 13.14 -19.67
C LEU A 584 -32.30 14.08 -19.77
N ASN A 585 -31.25 13.86 -18.97
CA ASN A 585 -29.99 14.60 -19.08
C ASN A 585 -29.27 14.32 -20.41
N GLY A 586 -29.22 13.05 -20.84
CA GLY A 586 -28.61 12.67 -22.12
C GLY A 586 -29.33 13.29 -23.34
N ALA A 587 -30.65 13.45 -23.27
CA ALA A 587 -31.46 14.08 -24.33
C ALA A 587 -31.25 15.61 -24.44
N ALA A 588 -30.67 16.25 -23.44
CA ALA A 588 -30.62 17.69 -23.34
C ALA A 588 -29.49 18.35 -24.13
N GLN A 589 -28.41 17.60 -24.37
CA GLN A 589 -27.27 18.03 -25.20
C GLN A 589 -27.69 18.37 -26.65
N PRO A 590 -28.50 17.54 -27.34
CA PRO A 590 -29.10 17.91 -28.63
C PRO A 590 -30.02 19.14 -28.56
N LEU A 591 -30.79 19.31 -27.48
CA LEU A 591 -31.65 20.49 -27.30
C LEU A 591 -30.84 21.78 -27.17
N PHE A 592 -29.68 21.73 -26.51
CA PHE A 592 -28.74 22.85 -26.47
C PHE A 592 -28.33 23.29 -27.89
N ALA A 593 -27.98 22.34 -28.77
CA ALA A 593 -27.60 22.64 -30.15
C ALA A 593 -28.77 23.24 -30.95
N PHE A 594 -29.99 22.73 -30.75
CA PHE A 594 -31.20 23.26 -31.39
C PHE A 594 -31.48 24.73 -31.00
N PHE A 595 -31.44 25.07 -29.71
CA PHE A 595 -31.66 26.45 -29.27
C PHE A 595 -30.59 27.41 -29.79
N LEU A 596 -29.34 26.95 -29.86
CA LEU A 596 -28.24 27.72 -30.45
C LEU A 596 -28.48 27.99 -31.94
N VAL A 597 -28.96 27.01 -32.70
CA VAL A 597 -29.37 27.21 -34.10
C VAL A 597 -30.50 28.23 -34.21
N LYS A 598 -31.51 28.20 -33.32
CA LYS A 598 -32.61 29.18 -33.32
C LYS A 598 -32.14 30.61 -33.04
N ILE A 599 -31.16 30.78 -32.16
CA ILE A 599 -30.52 32.09 -31.93
C ILE A 599 -29.80 32.56 -33.21
N VAL A 600 -29.07 31.67 -33.88
CA VAL A 600 -28.36 31.98 -35.14
C VAL A 600 -29.34 32.29 -36.28
N GLU A 601 -30.45 31.55 -36.41
CA GLU A 601 -31.51 31.82 -37.39
C GLU A 601 -32.15 33.19 -37.17
N ALA A 602 -32.45 33.55 -35.92
CA ALA A 602 -33.00 34.86 -35.57
C ALA A 602 -32.01 36.01 -35.90
N LEU A 603 -30.70 35.76 -35.79
CA LEU A 603 -29.68 36.74 -36.19
C LEU A 603 -29.56 36.89 -37.71
N LYS A 604 -29.81 35.82 -38.47
CA LYS A 604 -29.59 35.79 -39.93
C LYS A 604 -30.82 36.20 -40.75
N TYR A 605 -32.03 35.86 -40.30
CA TYR A 605 -33.24 35.97 -41.12
C TYR A 605 -34.32 36.91 -40.56
N CYS A 606 -34.21 37.42 -39.32
CA CYS A 606 -35.23 38.32 -38.75
C CYS A 606 -34.91 39.81 -38.89
N SER A 607 -35.99 40.59 -39.09
CA SER A 607 -36.02 42.05 -39.08
C SER A 607 -35.61 42.63 -37.71
N ALA A 608 -35.15 43.89 -37.66
CA ALA A 608 -34.55 44.48 -36.44
C ALA A 608 -35.51 44.53 -35.23
N THR A 609 -36.81 44.67 -35.47
CA THR A 609 -37.87 44.72 -34.45
C THR A 609 -38.24 43.33 -33.91
N GLU A 610 -38.24 42.28 -34.75
CA GLU A 610 -38.60 40.90 -34.34
C GLU A 610 -37.43 40.13 -33.74
N ARG A 611 -36.20 40.45 -34.15
CA ARG A 611 -34.96 39.80 -33.69
C ARG A 611 -34.82 39.79 -32.17
N ARG A 612 -35.14 40.90 -31.51
CA ARG A 612 -35.03 41.04 -30.04
C ARG A 612 -35.97 40.07 -29.32
N HIS A 613 -37.18 39.86 -29.83
CA HIS A 613 -38.15 38.95 -29.23
C HIS A 613 -37.72 37.49 -29.34
N HIS A 614 -37.28 37.05 -30.53
CA HIS A 614 -36.81 35.67 -30.75
C HIS A 614 -35.56 35.32 -29.94
N ILE A 615 -34.61 36.26 -29.82
CA ILE A 615 -33.38 36.05 -29.02
C ILE A 615 -33.71 35.99 -27.53
N LEU A 616 -34.58 36.87 -27.02
CA LEU A 616 -34.98 36.85 -25.61
C LEU A 616 -35.74 35.58 -25.26
N LEU A 617 -36.66 35.13 -26.13
CA LEU A 617 -37.41 33.89 -25.94
C LEU A 617 -36.48 32.67 -25.95
N ALA A 618 -35.55 32.58 -26.91
CA ALA A 618 -34.58 31.49 -26.96
C ALA A 618 -33.64 31.50 -25.73
N SER A 619 -33.22 32.67 -25.26
CA SER A 619 -32.37 32.81 -24.07
C SER A 619 -33.10 32.42 -22.78
N PHE A 620 -34.39 32.76 -22.66
CA PHE A 620 -35.22 32.36 -21.51
C PHE A 620 -35.48 30.84 -21.51
N LEU A 621 -35.80 30.26 -22.67
CA LEU A 621 -35.95 28.81 -22.81
C LEU A 621 -34.64 28.08 -22.49
N PHE A 622 -33.50 28.68 -22.81
CA PHE A 622 -32.18 28.15 -22.48
C PHE A 622 -31.91 28.15 -20.97
N LEU A 623 -32.26 29.23 -20.27
CA LEU A 623 -32.16 29.31 -18.80
C LEU A 623 -33.09 28.29 -18.12
N LEU A 624 -34.33 28.16 -18.62
CA LEU A 624 -35.31 27.19 -18.13
C LEU A 624 -34.78 25.75 -18.30
N LEU A 625 -34.21 25.43 -19.46
CA LEU A 625 -33.58 24.14 -19.71
C LEU A 625 -32.44 23.89 -18.71
N GLY A 626 -31.56 24.87 -18.47
CA GLY A 626 -30.49 24.76 -17.48
C GLY A 626 -30.98 24.45 -16.07
N GLY A 627 -32.06 25.10 -15.62
CA GLY A 627 -32.70 24.82 -14.33
C GLY A 627 -33.28 23.40 -14.26
N ILE A 628 -33.96 22.96 -15.31
CA ILE A 628 -34.51 21.59 -15.42
C ILE A 628 -33.38 20.54 -15.36
N LEU A 629 -32.27 20.75 -16.06
CA LEU A 629 -31.13 19.85 -16.05
C LEU A 629 -30.40 19.80 -14.72
N PHE A 630 -30.31 20.93 -14.01
CA PHE A 630 -29.76 20.96 -12.66
C PHE A 630 -30.56 20.02 -11.74
N VAL A 631 -31.89 20.10 -11.79
CA VAL A 631 -32.78 19.24 -11.00
C VAL A 631 -32.58 17.77 -11.36
N PHE A 632 -32.61 17.40 -12.64
CA PHE A 632 -32.38 16.01 -13.04
C PHE A 632 -30.99 15.50 -12.66
N ARG A 633 -29.95 16.33 -12.82
CA ARG A 633 -28.58 15.96 -12.45
C ARG A 633 -28.42 15.76 -10.95
N PHE A 634 -29.09 16.57 -10.14
CA PHE A 634 -29.14 16.38 -8.69
C PHE A 634 -29.76 15.03 -8.31
N PHE A 635 -30.92 14.69 -8.91
CA PHE A 635 -31.57 13.41 -8.65
C PHE A 635 -30.76 12.22 -9.18
N GLN A 636 -30.12 12.33 -10.35
CA GLN A 636 -29.22 11.32 -10.90
C GLN A 636 -28.07 11.00 -9.94
N TYR A 637 -27.26 12.00 -9.55
CA TYR A 637 -26.11 11.75 -8.68
C TYR A 637 -26.53 11.24 -7.30
N THR A 638 -27.58 11.81 -6.72
CA THR A 638 -28.05 11.41 -5.39
C THR A 638 -28.58 9.97 -5.41
N ALA A 639 -29.38 9.61 -6.42
CA ALA A 639 -29.92 8.27 -6.57
C ALA A 639 -28.81 7.20 -6.70
N PHE A 640 -27.86 7.40 -7.62
CA PHE A 640 -26.77 6.46 -7.81
C PHE A 640 -25.75 6.44 -6.65
N ALA A 641 -25.56 7.56 -5.95
CA ALA A 641 -24.72 7.62 -4.75
C ALA A 641 -25.33 6.84 -3.58
N ILE A 642 -26.65 6.95 -3.37
CA ILE A 642 -27.37 6.20 -2.33
C ILE A 642 -27.35 4.69 -2.67
N ALA A 643 -27.69 4.32 -3.91
CA ALA A 643 -27.68 2.92 -4.34
C ALA A 643 -26.28 2.29 -4.22
N GLY A 644 -25.23 2.97 -4.67
CA GLY A 644 -23.85 2.50 -4.55
C GLY A 644 -23.38 2.34 -3.10
N SER A 645 -23.72 3.29 -2.22
CA SER A 645 -23.35 3.23 -0.80
C SER A 645 -24.04 2.09 -0.06
N LYS A 646 -25.36 1.89 -0.31
CA LYS A 646 -26.12 0.77 0.29
C LYS A 646 -25.62 -0.59 -0.18
N LEU A 647 -25.31 -0.74 -1.47
CA LEU A 647 -24.71 -1.96 -2.00
C LEU A 647 -23.35 -2.24 -1.34
N THR A 648 -22.52 -1.22 -1.16
CA THR A 648 -21.20 -1.34 -0.53
C THR A 648 -21.30 -1.77 0.94
N GLN A 649 -22.24 -1.18 1.69
CA GLN A 649 -22.54 -1.59 3.06
C GLN A 649 -22.96 -3.08 3.10
N ARG A 650 -23.85 -3.51 2.19
CA ARG A 650 -24.32 -4.89 2.10
C ARG A 650 -23.20 -5.86 1.75
N ILE A 651 -22.33 -5.51 0.80
CA ILE A 651 -21.15 -6.30 0.45
C ILE A 651 -20.22 -6.40 1.64
N ARG A 652 -19.83 -5.30 2.28
CA ARG A 652 -18.94 -5.32 3.46
C ARG A 652 -19.50 -6.16 4.59
N SER A 653 -20.77 -5.95 4.95
CA SER A 653 -21.42 -6.71 6.01
C SER A 653 -21.47 -8.21 5.67
N LYS A 654 -21.90 -8.58 4.45
CA LYS A 654 -21.97 -9.98 4.04
C LYS A 654 -20.58 -10.63 3.97
N THR A 655 -19.59 -9.92 3.45
CA THR A 655 -18.18 -10.39 3.41
C THR A 655 -17.67 -10.60 4.81
N PHE A 656 -17.87 -9.65 5.71
CA PHE A 656 -17.42 -9.77 7.09
C PHE A 656 -18.10 -10.95 7.80
N SER A 657 -19.42 -11.11 7.65
CA SER A 657 -20.14 -12.28 8.17
C SER A 657 -19.64 -13.60 7.59
N CYS A 658 -19.37 -13.66 6.28
CA CYS A 658 -18.80 -14.85 5.63
C CYS A 658 -17.38 -15.16 6.10
N LEU A 659 -16.56 -14.13 6.37
CA LEU A 659 -15.21 -14.30 6.92
C LEU A 659 -15.26 -14.89 8.33
N LEU A 660 -16.14 -14.40 9.20
CA LEU A 660 -16.30 -14.92 10.57
C LEU A 660 -16.81 -16.38 10.58
N ARG A 661 -17.48 -16.81 9.51
CA ARG A 661 -17.91 -18.21 9.32
C ARG A 661 -16.78 -19.16 8.95
N GLN A 662 -15.66 -18.66 8.44
CA GLN A 662 -14.59 -19.52 7.96
C GLN A 662 -13.85 -20.20 9.13
N GLU A 663 -13.38 -21.41 8.86
CA GLU A 663 -12.52 -22.18 9.78
C GLU A 663 -11.10 -21.58 9.88
N VAL A 664 -10.36 -21.96 10.92
CA VAL A 664 -8.98 -21.44 11.14
C VAL A 664 -8.05 -21.78 9.98
N ALA A 665 -8.20 -22.96 9.36
CA ALA A 665 -7.41 -23.35 8.19
C ALA A 665 -7.55 -22.40 6.98
N TYR A 666 -8.61 -21.59 6.90
CA TYR A 666 -8.73 -20.54 5.89
C TYR A 666 -7.75 -19.39 6.13
N PHE A 667 -7.54 -19.03 7.40
CA PHE A 667 -6.69 -17.91 7.83
C PHE A 667 -5.20 -18.28 7.90
N ASP A 668 -4.88 -19.57 7.99
CA ASP A 668 -3.48 -20.06 7.90
C ASP A 668 -2.85 -19.85 6.53
N ARG A 669 -3.67 -19.60 5.50
CA ARG A 669 -3.19 -19.37 4.14
C ARG A 669 -2.60 -17.97 4.02
N PRO A 670 -1.40 -17.80 3.42
CA PRO A 670 -0.76 -16.50 3.31
C PRO A 670 -1.60 -15.48 2.52
N GLU A 671 -2.41 -15.94 1.55
CA GLU A 671 -3.31 -15.08 0.77
C GLU A 671 -4.48 -14.50 1.60
N ASN A 672 -4.73 -15.05 2.78
CA ASN A 672 -5.80 -14.67 3.70
C ASN A 672 -5.26 -14.13 5.02
N SER A 673 -4.04 -13.59 5.00
CA SER A 673 -3.51 -12.84 6.13
C SER A 673 -4.45 -11.69 6.51
N SER A 674 -4.40 -11.27 7.78
CA SER A 674 -5.21 -10.17 8.32
C SER A 674 -5.09 -8.89 7.48
N GLY A 675 -3.87 -8.56 7.03
CA GLY A 675 -3.61 -7.42 6.14
C GLY A 675 -4.28 -7.54 4.76
N ALA A 676 -4.23 -8.73 4.15
CA ALA A 676 -4.87 -8.99 2.86
C ALA A 676 -6.40 -8.91 2.98
N ILE A 677 -6.98 -9.48 4.03
CA ILE A 677 -8.42 -9.42 4.30
C ILE A 677 -8.89 -7.98 4.55
N CYS A 678 -8.14 -7.19 5.34
CA CYS A 678 -8.42 -5.77 5.57
C CYS A 678 -8.39 -4.96 4.26
N THR A 679 -7.42 -5.24 3.39
CA THR A 679 -7.32 -4.61 2.07
C THR A 679 -8.55 -4.94 1.21
N ARG A 680 -8.99 -6.20 1.20
CA ARG A 680 -10.22 -6.62 0.49
C ARG A 680 -11.46 -5.91 1.03
N LEU A 681 -11.67 -5.90 2.35
CA LEU A 681 -12.82 -5.23 3.00
C LEU A 681 -12.85 -3.70 2.78
N SER A 682 -11.69 -3.07 2.66
CA SER A 682 -11.57 -1.62 2.50
C SER A 682 -11.51 -1.19 1.04
N SER A 683 -10.42 -1.53 0.34
CA SER A 683 -10.09 -1.02 -1.00
C SER A 683 -10.96 -1.67 -2.08
N ASP A 684 -11.04 -3.00 -2.10
CA ASP A 684 -11.76 -3.72 -3.17
C ASP A 684 -13.27 -3.46 -3.10
N ALA A 685 -13.83 -3.39 -1.88
CA ALA A 685 -15.21 -2.98 -1.68
C ALA A 685 -15.48 -1.54 -2.17
N SER A 686 -14.52 -0.63 -2.00
CA SER A 686 -14.64 0.75 -2.51
C SER A 686 -14.53 0.81 -4.03
N ALA A 687 -13.70 -0.04 -4.65
CA ALA A 687 -13.60 -0.16 -6.10
C ALA A 687 -14.93 -0.63 -6.73
N ILE A 688 -15.65 -1.52 -6.03
CA ILE A 688 -17.00 -1.94 -6.43
C ILE A 688 -18.00 -0.76 -6.35
N GLN A 689 -17.96 0.03 -5.29
CA GLN A 689 -18.80 1.23 -5.12
C GLN A 689 -18.67 2.20 -6.29
N GLU A 690 -17.43 2.45 -6.72
CA GLU A 690 -17.16 3.37 -7.83
C GLU A 690 -17.79 2.91 -9.14
N MET A 691 -17.92 1.60 -9.36
CA MET A 691 -18.49 1.02 -10.59
C MET A 691 -20.02 1.08 -10.60
N THR A 692 -20.68 0.64 -9.53
CA THR A 692 -22.16 0.54 -9.46
C THR A 692 -22.84 1.85 -9.07
N GLY A 693 -22.09 2.80 -8.52
CA GLY A 693 -22.59 4.12 -8.13
C GLY A 693 -22.65 5.11 -9.29
N THR A 694 -22.04 6.28 -9.10
CA THR A 694 -22.16 7.43 -10.00
C THR A 694 -21.67 7.18 -11.43
N ARG A 695 -20.73 6.24 -11.64
CA ARG A 695 -20.22 5.90 -12.98
C ARG A 695 -21.23 5.15 -13.83
N LEU A 696 -22.05 4.27 -13.24
CA LEU A 696 -23.13 3.61 -13.97
C LEU A 696 -24.15 4.63 -14.51
N GLY A 697 -24.44 5.67 -13.71
CA GLY A 697 -25.25 6.80 -14.16
C GLY A 697 -24.63 7.56 -15.34
N VAL A 698 -23.31 7.79 -15.31
CA VAL A 698 -22.60 8.43 -16.44
C VAL A 698 -22.61 7.54 -17.69
N ILE A 699 -22.50 6.22 -17.55
CA ILE A 699 -22.61 5.29 -18.68
C ILE A 699 -24.01 5.35 -19.30
N CYS A 700 -25.07 5.32 -18.48
CA CYS A 700 -26.44 5.45 -18.95
C CYS A 700 -26.69 6.80 -19.64
N GLU A 701 -26.12 7.89 -19.11
CA GLU A 701 -26.19 9.22 -19.71
C GLU A 701 -25.49 9.26 -21.08
N ILE A 702 -24.29 8.67 -21.20
CA ILE A 702 -23.56 8.59 -22.48
C ILE A 702 -24.29 7.73 -23.50
N LEU A 703 -24.90 6.61 -23.08
CA LEU A 703 -25.70 5.76 -23.96
C LEU A 703 -26.96 6.50 -24.44
N SER A 704 -27.67 7.17 -23.53
CA SER A 704 -28.80 8.03 -23.88
C SER A 704 -28.38 9.11 -24.87
N LEU A 705 -27.31 9.85 -24.57
CA LEU A 705 -26.73 10.85 -25.45
C LEU A 705 -26.40 10.26 -26.81
N SER A 706 -25.80 9.07 -26.87
CA SER A 706 -25.45 8.42 -28.13
C SER A 706 -26.69 8.06 -28.95
N VAL A 707 -27.77 7.60 -28.31
CA VAL A 707 -29.04 7.28 -28.99
C VAL A 707 -29.72 8.55 -29.51
N PHE A 708 -29.82 9.60 -28.69
CA PHE A 708 -30.43 10.88 -29.12
C PHE A 708 -29.57 11.61 -30.15
N ALA A 709 -28.24 11.58 -30.01
CA ALA A 709 -27.32 12.10 -31.00
C ALA A 709 -27.41 11.28 -32.30
N PHE A 710 -27.49 9.95 -32.24
CA PHE A 710 -27.67 9.11 -33.42
C PHE A 710 -29.02 9.35 -34.12
N ALA A 711 -30.09 9.59 -33.35
CA ALA A 711 -31.40 9.96 -33.88
C ALA A 711 -31.41 11.35 -34.55
N VAL A 712 -30.59 12.29 -34.06
CA VAL A 712 -30.46 13.66 -34.60
C VAL A 712 -29.39 13.76 -35.71
N PHE A 713 -28.40 12.89 -35.70
CA PHE A 713 -27.21 12.87 -36.57
C PHE A 713 -27.04 11.46 -37.15
N THR A 714 -27.76 11.14 -38.22
CA THR A 714 -27.32 10.05 -39.10
C THR A 714 -26.13 10.54 -39.92
N ILE A 715 -24.92 10.37 -39.35
CA ILE A 715 -23.65 9.89 -39.92
C ILE A 715 -22.48 10.34 -39.01
N GLN A 716 -21.69 9.35 -38.58
CA GLN A 716 -20.41 9.39 -37.83
C GLN A 716 -20.44 9.49 -36.30
N ALA A 717 -20.30 8.34 -35.62
CA ALA A 717 -19.41 8.21 -34.45
C ALA A 717 -19.18 6.74 -34.05
N LEU A 718 -18.00 6.20 -34.39
CA LEU A 718 -17.44 5.00 -33.74
C LEU A 718 -15.99 5.32 -33.39
N LYS A 719 -15.72 5.71 -32.13
CA LYS A 719 -14.36 5.82 -31.55
C LYS A 719 -14.30 6.05 -30.03
N VAL A 720 -15.42 6.21 -29.33
CA VAL A 720 -15.44 6.51 -27.87
C VAL A 720 -15.51 5.25 -26.98
N LEU A 721 -15.77 4.07 -27.55
CA LEU A 721 -15.96 2.83 -26.77
C LEU A 721 -14.66 2.24 -26.18
N GLY A 722 -13.49 2.65 -26.69
CA GLY A 722 -12.19 2.05 -26.33
C GLY A 722 -11.60 2.46 -24.98
N MET A 723 -12.03 3.57 -24.37
CA MET A 723 -11.43 4.07 -23.12
C MET A 723 -11.98 3.42 -21.84
N ILE A 724 -12.96 2.51 -21.95
CA ILE A 724 -13.72 1.97 -20.80
C ILE A 724 -13.31 0.53 -20.44
N SER A 725 -12.68 -0.23 -21.35
CA SER A 725 -12.41 -1.67 -21.16
C SER A 725 -11.43 -1.99 -20.02
N GLY A 726 -10.36 -1.21 -19.84
CA GLY A 726 -9.33 -1.49 -18.84
C GLY A 726 -9.82 -1.43 -17.38
N ARG A 727 -10.80 -0.57 -17.08
CA ARG A 727 -11.31 -0.39 -15.71
C ARG A 727 -12.42 -1.39 -15.36
N ILE A 728 -13.15 -1.89 -16.35
CA ILE A 728 -14.12 -2.97 -16.16
C ILE A 728 -13.38 -4.27 -15.80
N ALA A 729 -12.25 -4.56 -16.45
CA ALA A 729 -11.45 -5.74 -16.17
C ALA A 729 -10.97 -5.80 -14.71
N ALA A 730 -10.48 -4.68 -14.17
CA ALA A 730 -10.04 -4.59 -12.78
C ALA A 730 -11.19 -4.82 -11.77
N SER A 731 -12.36 -4.20 -11.99
CA SER A 731 -13.54 -4.39 -11.12
C SER A 731 -14.12 -5.80 -11.19
N ILE A 732 -14.08 -6.44 -12.37
CA ILE A 732 -14.50 -7.84 -12.55
C ILE A 732 -13.56 -8.77 -11.78
N SER A 733 -12.24 -8.56 -11.85
CA SER A 733 -11.26 -9.35 -11.11
C SER A 733 -11.43 -9.22 -9.59
N ALA A 734 -11.75 -8.03 -9.09
CA ALA A 734 -12.03 -7.81 -7.66
C ALA A 734 -13.34 -8.47 -7.22
N ALA A 735 -14.38 -8.42 -8.04
CA ALA A 735 -15.67 -9.05 -7.74
C ALA A 735 -15.57 -10.59 -7.71
N GLU A 736 -14.74 -11.20 -8.56
CA GLU A 736 -14.51 -12.65 -8.58
C GLU A 736 -14.01 -13.16 -7.22
N ALA A 737 -13.09 -12.45 -6.56
CA ALA A 737 -12.58 -12.81 -5.24
C ALA A 737 -13.66 -12.77 -4.13
N PHE A 738 -14.62 -11.84 -4.20
CA PHE A 738 -15.74 -11.80 -3.25
C PHE A 738 -16.75 -12.92 -3.49
N PHE A 739 -17.05 -13.26 -4.75
CA PHE A 739 -17.99 -14.34 -5.04
C PHE A 739 -17.40 -15.72 -4.75
N ASP A 740 -16.11 -15.92 -5.02
CA ASP A 740 -15.42 -17.15 -4.59
C ASP A 740 -15.44 -17.30 -3.06
N LEU A 741 -15.45 -16.20 -2.30
CA LEU A 741 -15.63 -16.23 -0.85
C LEU A 741 -17.10 -16.43 -0.43
N PHE A 742 -18.07 -15.78 -1.08
CA PHE A 742 -19.50 -15.92 -0.75
C PHE A 742 -20.04 -17.31 -1.03
N ASP A 743 -19.56 -17.96 -2.08
CA ASP A 743 -20.00 -19.29 -2.49
C ASP A 743 -19.16 -20.40 -1.81
N ARG A 744 -18.14 -20.04 -1.02
CA ARG A 744 -17.35 -21.02 -0.25
C ARG A 744 -18.12 -21.42 1.00
N GLU A 745 -18.59 -22.66 1.02
CA GLU A 745 -19.01 -23.32 2.24
C GLU A 745 -17.76 -23.77 3.04
N PRO A 746 -17.59 -23.33 4.30
CA PRO A 746 -16.49 -23.80 5.14
C PRO A 746 -16.70 -25.28 5.52
N ALA A 747 -15.62 -26.04 5.71
CA ALA A 747 -15.76 -27.43 6.19
C ALA A 747 -16.25 -27.44 7.64
N ILE A 748 -15.87 -26.43 8.41
CA ILE A 748 -16.34 -26.19 9.78
C ILE A 748 -17.06 -24.83 9.84
N ASP A 749 -18.39 -24.82 9.83
CA ASP A 749 -19.21 -23.60 9.97
C ASP A 749 -19.41 -23.24 11.45
N ASN A 750 -18.69 -22.21 11.91
CA ASN A 750 -18.76 -21.70 13.29
C ASN A 750 -20.13 -21.09 13.66
N THR A 751 -20.97 -20.77 12.67
CA THR A 751 -22.28 -20.13 12.90
C THR A 751 -23.44 -21.11 12.79
N SER A 752 -23.18 -22.37 12.46
CA SER A 752 -24.23 -23.39 12.38
C SER A 752 -24.80 -23.70 13.76
N THR A 753 -26.13 -23.75 13.85
CA THR A 753 -26.88 -24.22 15.02
C THR A 753 -27.15 -25.73 14.95
N GLU A 754 -26.66 -26.42 13.91
CA GLU A 754 -26.85 -27.86 13.75
C GLU A 754 -25.81 -28.65 14.56
N GLY A 755 -26.15 -29.89 14.90
CA GLY A 755 -25.31 -30.79 15.70
C GLY A 755 -25.99 -31.23 16.99
N LEU A 756 -25.43 -32.26 17.62
CA LEU A 756 -25.91 -32.79 18.90
C LEU A 756 -25.35 -31.94 20.06
N GLU A 757 -26.17 -31.77 21.10
CA GLU A 757 -25.76 -31.21 22.38
C GLU A 757 -25.87 -32.31 23.45
N ILE A 758 -24.87 -32.41 24.33
CA ILE A 758 -24.85 -33.43 25.39
C ILE A 758 -25.53 -32.84 26.63
N ALA A 759 -26.67 -33.40 27.04
CA ALA A 759 -27.43 -32.87 28.17
C ALA A 759 -26.71 -33.01 29.53
N ASP A 760 -25.98 -34.11 29.74
CA ASP A 760 -25.15 -34.37 30.92
C ASP A 760 -23.67 -34.48 30.50
N PHE A 761 -23.04 -33.34 30.21
CA PHE A 761 -21.64 -33.30 29.80
C PHE A 761 -20.72 -33.47 31.02
N ARG A 762 -20.04 -34.61 31.07
CA ARG A 762 -19.11 -35.01 32.15
C ARG A 762 -17.67 -34.60 31.85
N GLY A 763 -17.33 -34.42 30.57
CA GLY A 763 -15.99 -33.97 30.16
C GLY A 763 -14.99 -35.11 29.98
N GLU A 764 -15.44 -36.31 29.62
CA GLU A 764 -14.56 -37.38 29.11
C GLU A 764 -14.05 -37.03 27.71
N ILE A 765 -12.74 -37.16 27.48
CA ILE A 765 -12.11 -36.86 26.19
C ILE A 765 -11.33 -38.10 25.73
N LYS A 766 -11.59 -38.57 24.51
CA LYS A 766 -10.90 -39.73 23.96
C LYS A 766 -10.43 -39.49 22.52
N PHE A 767 -9.12 -39.58 22.32
CA PHE A 767 -8.47 -39.63 21.02
C PHE A 767 -8.30 -41.09 20.60
N ASP A 768 -8.89 -41.48 19.47
CA ASP A 768 -8.86 -42.85 18.95
C ASP A 768 -8.20 -42.91 17.57
N GLN A 769 -6.94 -43.36 17.56
CA GLN A 769 -6.12 -43.58 16.35
C GLN A 769 -6.03 -42.32 15.47
N VAL A 770 -5.88 -41.16 16.09
CA VAL A 770 -5.91 -39.86 15.42
C VAL A 770 -4.66 -39.66 14.57
N ARG A 771 -4.88 -39.35 13.29
CA ARG A 771 -3.85 -38.91 12.35
C ARG A 771 -4.17 -37.50 11.89
N PHE A 772 -3.17 -36.63 11.88
CA PHE A 772 -3.36 -35.24 11.50
C PHE A 772 -2.16 -34.64 10.75
N ILE A 773 -2.50 -33.88 9.71
CA ILE A 773 -1.60 -33.11 8.87
C ILE A 773 -2.24 -31.73 8.69
N TYR A 774 -1.47 -30.64 8.90
CA TYR A 774 -1.97 -29.30 8.66
C TYR A 774 -2.27 -29.07 7.17
N PRO A 775 -3.45 -28.52 6.79
CA PRO A 775 -3.78 -28.26 5.39
C PRO A 775 -2.79 -27.31 4.68
N SER A 776 -2.19 -26.39 5.42
CA SER A 776 -1.15 -25.46 4.93
C SER A 776 0.20 -26.13 4.72
N ARG A 777 0.46 -27.29 5.34
CA ARG A 777 1.72 -28.04 5.28
C ARG A 777 1.45 -29.54 5.04
N PRO A 778 0.92 -29.91 3.86
CA PRO A 778 0.44 -31.28 3.58
C PRO A 778 1.53 -32.35 3.63
N THR A 779 2.81 -31.96 3.63
CA THR A 779 3.95 -32.86 3.65
C THR A 779 4.39 -33.26 5.06
N SER A 780 3.99 -32.55 6.11
CA SER A 780 4.44 -32.78 7.48
C SER A 780 3.39 -33.51 8.31
N LEU A 781 3.65 -34.77 8.65
CA LEU A 781 2.81 -35.55 9.55
C LEU A 781 3.09 -35.17 11.00
N ILE A 782 2.07 -34.64 11.70
CA ILE A 782 2.23 -34.15 13.08
C ILE A 782 1.78 -35.21 14.09
N LEU A 783 0.59 -35.77 13.89
CA LEU A 783 0.07 -36.86 14.72
C LEU A 783 -0.09 -38.10 13.85
N ASN A 784 0.38 -39.24 14.35
CA ASN A 784 0.27 -40.52 13.68
C ASN A 784 -0.33 -41.55 14.62
N ARG A 785 -1.57 -41.98 14.36
CA ARG A 785 -2.27 -42.99 15.19
C ARG A 785 -2.26 -42.65 16.69
N PHE A 786 -2.37 -41.37 17.01
CA PHE A 786 -2.36 -40.86 18.37
C PHE A 786 -3.57 -41.40 19.18
N GLN A 787 -3.31 -41.84 20.41
CA GLN A 787 -4.33 -42.34 21.32
C GLN A 787 -4.13 -41.77 22.72
N LEU A 788 -5.20 -41.25 23.31
CA LEU A 788 -5.23 -40.73 24.67
C LEU A 788 -6.67 -40.82 25.19
N SER A 789 -6.86 -41.22 26.44
CA SER A 789 -8.18 -41.20 27.09
C SER A 789 -8.06 -40.43 28.40
N ILE A 790 -8.89 -39.42 28.56
CA ILE A 790 -8.95 -38.53 29.72
C ILE A 790 -10.31 -38.76 30.36
N THR A 791 -10.31 -39.22 31.60
CA THR A 791 -11.55 -39.43 32.35
C THR A 791 -12.13 -38.10 32.84
N PRO A 792 -13.44 -38.01 33.10
CA PRO A 792 -14.05 -36.84 33.73
C PRO A 792 -13.29 -36.40 34.99
N SER A 793 -13.17 -35.10 35.22
CA SER A 793 -12.46 -34.50 36.36
C SER A 793 -10.95 -34.77 36.43
N GLN A 794 -10.35 -35.40 35.41
CA GLN A 794 -8.93 -35.73 35.42
C GLN A 794 -8.07 -34.54 34.96
N HIS A 795 -6.96 -34.33 35.65
CA HIS A 795 -5.92 -33.37 35.29
C HIS A 795 -4.80 -34.04 34.52
N VAL A 796 -4.70 -33.74 33.22
CA VAL A 796 -3.74 -34.37 32.31
C VAL A 796 -2.71 -33.36 31.81
N ALA A 797 -1.44 -33.72 31.88
CA ALA A 797 -0.35 -32.93 31.33
C ALA A 797 0.24 -33.56 30.07
N LEU A 798 0.57 -32.72 29.08
CA LEU A 798 1.35 -33.07 27.90
C LEU A 798 2.72 -32.40 27.97
N VAL A 799 3.78 -33.19 27.90
CA VAL A 799 5.18 -32.72 27.88
C VAL A 799 5.94 -33.33 26.72
N GLY A 800 6.97 -32.65 26.21
CA GLY A 800 7.77 -33.14 25.10
C GLY A 800 8.48 -32.02 24.34
N GLY A 801 9.35 -32.37 23.40
CA GLY A 801 10.12 -31.41 22.62
C GLY A 801 9.26 -30.45 21.78
N SER A 802 9.86 -29.36 21.29
CA SER A 802 9.17 -28.45 20.37
C SER A 802 8.76 -29.18 19.08
N GLY A 803 7.56 -28.90 18.56
CA GLY A 803 7.06 -29.51 17.32
C GLY A 803 6.56 -30.96 17.43
N CYS A 804 6.53 -31.59 18.61
CA CYS A 804 6.05 -32.97 18.75
C CYS A 804 4.52 -33.15 18.68
N GLY A 805 3.75 -32.05 18.55
CA GLY A 805 2.29 -32.08 18.35
C GLY A 805 1.44 -31.68 19.56
N LYS A 806 2.03 -31.16 20.64
CA LYS A 806 1.31 -30.78 21.89
C LYS A 806 0.16 -29.80 21.63
N SER A 807 0.46 -28.61 21.10
CA SER A 807 -0.57 -27.58 20.85
C SER A 807 -1.57 -28.00 19.77
N THR A 808 -1.17 -28.87 18.84
CA THR A 808 -2.07 -29.47 17.85
C THR A 808 -3.20 -30.27 18.49
N ILE A 809 -2.95 -30.95 19.63
CA ILE A 809 -3.98 -31.70 20.35
C ILE A 809 -5.07 -30.75 20.90
N ILE A 810 -4.67 -29.60 21.48
CA ILE A 810 -5.60 -28.55 21.92
C ILE A 810 -6.40 -27.99 20.74
N GLN A 811 -5.73 -27.68 19.62
CA GLN A 811 -6.37 -27.13 18.42
C GLN A 811 -7.41 -28.08 17.80
N LEU A 812 -7.15 -29.39 17.85
CA LEU A 812 -8.11 -30.41 17.39
C LEU A 812 -9.30 -30.55 18.34
N LEU A 813 -9.08 -30.38 19.64
CA LEU A 813 -10.15 -30.42 20.65
C LEU A 813 -11.06 -29.18 20.58
N GLU A 814 -10.49 -28.01 20.28
CA GLU A 814 -11.23 -26.78 19.95
C GLU A 814 -11.93 -26.83 18.57
N ARG A 815 -11.71 -27.93 17.85
CA ARG A 815 -12.19 -28.16 16.48
C ARG A 815 -11.83 -26.99 15.56
N PHE A 816 -10.62 -26.45 15.69
CA PHE A 816 -10.05 -25.53 14.70
C PHE A 816 -9.70 -26.24 13.41
N TYR A 817 -9.41 -27.54 13.51
CA TYR A 817 -9.23 -28.46 12.40
C TYR A 817 -9.97 -29.76 12.70
N ASP A 818 -10.44 -30.43 11.67
CA ASP A 818 -10.88 -31.82 11.76
C ASP A 818 -9.70 -32.77 11.53
N VAL A 819 -9.77 -33.95 12.13
CA VAL A 819 -8.75 -35.00 11.98
C VAL A 819 -8.73 -35.58 10.56
N THR A 820 -7.54 -35.97 10.08
CA THR A 820 -7.39 -36.58 8.73
C THR A 820 -7.88 -38.03 8.72
N SER A 821 -7.60 -38.78 9.80
CA SER A 821 -8.16 -40.11 10.05
C SER A 821 -8.22 -40.38 11.55
N GLY A 822 -9.05 -41.34 11.98
CA GLY A 822 -9.34 -41.57 13.40
C GLY A 822 -10.50 -40.69 13.86
N ARG A 823 -10.71 -40.60 15.18
CA ARG A 823 -11.84 -39.84 15.76
C ARG A 823 -11.49 -39.27 17.14
N ILE A 824 -12.14 -38.18 17.48
CA ILE A 824 -12.08 -37.56 18.81
C ILE A 824 -13.48 -37.65 19.40
N LEU A 825 -13.60 -38.25 20.58
CA LEU A 825 -14.87 -38.47 21.26
C LEU A 825 -14.94 -37.60 22.51
N LEU A 826 -16.06 -36.91 22.70
CA LEU A 826 -16.46 -36.23 23.93
C LEU A 826 -17.63 -36.99 24.54
N ASP A 827 -17.48 -37.52 25.76
CA ASP A 827 -18.45 -38.44 26.41
C ASP A 827 -18.96 -39.56 25.48
N GLY A 828 -18.05 -40.12 24.67
CA GLY A 828 -18.34 -41.20 23.72
C GLY A 828 -18.97 -40.77 22.38
N ILE A 829 -19.28 -39.49 22.19
CA ILE A 829 -19.83 -38.94 20.94
C ILE A 829 -18.72 -38.26 20.13
N ASP A 830 -18.65 -38.55 18.83
CA ASP A 830 -17.69 -37.91 17.93
C ASP A 830 -17.89 -36.40 17.89
N ILE A 831 -16.81 -35.64 18.12
CA ILE A 831 -16.81 -34.18 18.14
C ILE A 831 -17.31 -33.57 16.84
N GLN A 832 -17.19 -34.28 15.71
CA GLN A 832 -17.69 -33.83 14.41
C GLN A 832 -19.23 -33.78 14.35
N LYS A 833 -19.91 -34.59 15.16
CA LYS A 833 -21.38 -34.64 15.24
C LYS A 833 -21.98 -33.63 16.23
N LEU A 834 -21.15 -33.05 17.08
CA LEU A 834 -21.58 -32.10 18.10
C LEU A 834 -21.72 -30.70 17.51
N ASN A 835 -22.61 -29.90 18.09
CA ASN A 835 -22.70 -28.49 17.75
C ASN A 835 -21.43 -27.76 18.20
N ILE A 836 -20.83 -27.00 17.29
CA ILE A 836 -19.53 -26.38 17.53
C ILE A 836 -19.57 -25.22 18.54
N GLN A 837 -20.66 -24.46 18.57
CA GLN A 837 -20.83 -23.37 19.55
C GLN A 837 -21.00 -23.95 20.94
N TRP A 838 -21.78 -25.02 21.06
CA TRP A 838 -21.96 -25.78 22.30
C TRP A 838 -20.63 -26.39 22.79
N VAL A 839 -19.82 -27.01 21.92
CA VAL A 839 -18.51 -27.55 22.32
C VAL A 839 -17.63 -26.44 22.89
N ARG A 840 -17.49 -25.32 22.16
CA ARG A 840 -16.62 -24.20 22.57
C ARG A 840 -17.14 -23.40 23.75
N SER A 841 -18.44 -23.46 24.07
CA SER A 841 -18.97 -22.85 25.29
C SER A 841 -18.60 -23.65 26.55
N HIS A 842 -18.33 -24.95 26.41
CA HIS A 842 -17.94 -25.84 27.51
C HIS A 842 -16.42 -26.00 27.67
N ILE A 843 -15.64 -25.44 26.73
CA ILE A 843 -14.17 -25.45 26.76
C ILE A 843 -13.67 -24.03 27.07
N GLY A 844 -12.71 -23.93 27.99
CA GLY A 844 -11.98 -22.70 28.28
C GLY A 844 -10.52 -22.82 27.89
N LEU A 845 -10.02 -21.93 27.02
CA LEU A 845 -8.64 -21.92 26.57
C LEU A 845 -7.86 -20.76 27.19
N VAL A 846 -6.71 -21.05 27.77
CA VAL A 846 -5.68 -20.07 28.14
C VAL A 846 -4.46 -20.32 27.26
N SER A 847 -4.23 -19.40 26.32
CA SER A 847 -3.11 -19.46 25.36
C SER A 847 -1.80 -18.96 25.97
N GLN A 848 -0.67 -19.30 25.34
CA GLN A 848 0.66 -18.85 25.71
C GLN A 848 0.77 -17.32 25.74
N GLU A 849 0.27 -16.66 24.68
CA GLU A 849 0.16 -15.20 24.59
C GLU A 849 -1.32 -14.78 24.58
N PRO A 850 -1.84 -14.23 25.70
CA PRO A 850 -3.24 -13.86 25.83
C PRO A 850 -3.55 -12.59 25.04
N ILE A 851 -4.51 -12.68 24.11
CA ILE A 851 -4.98 -11.52 23.35
C ILE A 851 -6.06 -10.78 24.14
N LEU A 852 -5.78 -9.49 24.43
CA LEU A 852 -6.73 -8.53 24.96
C LEU A 852 -7.19 -7.59 23.84
N PHE A 853 -8.49 -7.39 23.73
CA PHE A 853 -9.10 -6.49 22.76
C PHE A 853 -9.01 -5.03 23.24
N ASP A 854 -9.11 -4.08 22.30
CA ASP A 854 -9.14 -2.63 22.55
C ASP A 854 -10.46 -2.21 23.25
N LEU A 855 -10.61 -2.66 24.49
CA LEU A 855 -11.80 -2.60 25.34
C LEU A 855 -11.36 -2.34 26.79
N THR A 856 -12.30 -2.13 27.72
CA THR A 856 -11.97 -2.06 29.15
C THR A 856 -11.53 -3.42 29.69
N ILE A 857 -10.91 -3.44 30.89
CA ILE A 857 -10.57 -4.71 31.55
C ILE A 857 -11.85 -5.50 31.85
N ALA A 858 -12.92 -4.85 32.33
CA ALA A 858 -14.21 -5.51 32.56
C ALA A 858 -14.77 -6.16 31.28
N GLU A 859 -14.78 -5.43 30.16
CA GLU A 859 -15.25 -5.94 28.88
C GLU A 859 -14.38 -7.09 28.35
N ASN A 860 -13.07 -7.04 28.61
CA ASN A 860 -12.16 -8.13 28.25
C ASN A 860 -12.42 -9.39 29.08
N ILE A 861 -12.75 -9.28 30.37
CA ILE A 861 -13.08 -10.43 31.22
C ILE A 861 -14.45 -10.99 30.84
N ALA A 862 -15.45 -10.13 30.61
CA ALA A 862 -16.81 -10.50 30.20
C ALA A 862 -16.93 -10.93 28.72
N TYR A 863 -15.82 -10.97 27.98
CA TYR A 863 -15.83 -11.16 26.54
C TYR A 863 -16.55 -12.45 26.12
N GLY A 864 -17.58 -12.32 25.27
CA GLY A 864 -18.41 -13.41 24.78
C GLY A 864 -19.56 -13.82 25.71
N LEU A 865 -19.80 -13.09 26.79
CA LEU A 865 -20.99 -13.20 27.63
C LEU A 865 -21.79 -11.89 27.58
N GLU A 866 -23.11 -11.98 27.59
CA GLU A 866 -24.00 -10.82 27.57
C GLU A 866 -24.56 -10.54 28.98
N ASN A 867 -24.66 -9.26 29.36
CA ASN A 867 -25.32 -8.78 30.58
C ASN A 867 -24.79 -9.39 31.91
N ILE A 868 -23.47 -9.58 32.02
CA ILE A 868 -22.86 -10.07 33.27
C ILE A 868 -22.75 -8.93 34.29
N PRO A 869 -23.22 -9.11 35.54
CA PRO A 869 -23.06 -8.11 36.58
C PRO A 869 -21.59 -7.93 36.98
N MET A 870 -21.18 -6.70 37.29
CA MET A 870 -19.81 -6.37 37.67
C MET A 870 -19.30 -7.19 38.86
N GLU A 871 -20.18 -7.61 39.77
CA GLU A 871 -19.84 -8.47 40.90
C GLU A 871 -19.26 -9.82 40.45
N GLU A 872 -19.80 -10.44 39.41
CA GLU A 872 -19.27 -11.69 38.88
C GLU A 872 -17.91 -11.48 38.19
N ILE A 873 -17.72 -10.34 37.53
CA ILE A 873 -16.44 -9.96 36.91
C ILE A 873 -15.37 -9.78 38.00
N ILE A 874 -15.69 -9.08 39.08
CA ILE A 874 -14.79 -8.88 40.22
C ILE A 874 -14.46 -10.21 40.87
N ASN A 875 -15.46 -11.08 41.11
CA ASN A 875 -15.23 -12.41 41.66
C ASN A 875 -14.31 -13.26 40.78
N ALA A 876 -14.46 -13.21 39.45
CA ALA A 876 -13.55 -13.90 38.53
C ALA A 876 -12.12 -13.33 38.58
N ALA A 877 -11.98 -12.01 38.70
CA ALA A 877 -10.68 -11.34 38.81
C ALA A 877 -9.99 -11.57 40.16
N ILE A 878 -10.75 -11.73 41.25
CA ILE A 878 -10.23 -12.15 42.56
C ILE A 878 -9.66 -13.56 42.46
N LYS A 879 -10.42 -14.50 41.88
CA LYS A 879 -9.99 -15.90 41.67
C LYS A 879 -8.76 -16.01 40.77
N ALA A 880 -8.62 -15.10 39.82
CA ALA A 880 -7.46 -15.04 38.95
C ALA A 880 -6.27 -14.26 39.55
N ASN A 881 -6.34 -13.84 40.82
CA ASN A 881 -5.31 -13.04 41.50
C ASN A 881 -4.91 -11.75 40.76
N VAL A 882 -5.88 -11.07 40.12
CA VAL A 882 -5.64 -9.81 39.38
C VAL A 882 -6.43 -8.62 39.90
N HIS A 883 -7.41 -8.85 40.78
CA HIS A 883 -8.23 -7.78 41.35
C HIS A 883 -7.43 -6.66 42.02
N GLN A 884 -6.47 -7.00 42.91
CA GLN A 884 -5.66 -6.01 43.63
C GLN A 884 -4.84 -5.12 42.67
N PHE A 885 -4.31 -5.72 41.61
CA PHE A 885 -3.61 -4.98 40.56
C PHE A 885 -4.57 -4.04 39.82
N ILE A 886 -5.76 -4.52 39.47
CA ILE A 886 -6.77 -3.70 38.77
C ILE A 886 -7.18 -2.51 39.63
N GLU A 887 -7.38 -2.69 40.94
CA GLU A 887 -7.73 -1.59 41.86
C GLU A 887 -6.65 -0.51 41.98
N GLN A 888 -5.38 -0.87 41.78
CA GLN A 888 -4.28 0.10 41.77
C GLN A 888 -4.25 0.95 40.50
N LEU A 889 -4.98 0.56 39.45
CA LEU A 889 -5.07 1.35 38.22
C LEU A 889 -5.96 2.59 38.44
N PRO A 890 -5.63 3.75 37.86
CA PRO A 890 -6.39 4.99 38.05
C PRO A 890 -7.88 4.89 37.70
N GLN A 891 -8.26 3.98 36.80
CA GLN A 891 -9.64 3.76 36.35
C GLN A 891 -10.17 2.38 36.73
N GLY A 892 -9.44 1.61 37.56
CA GLY A 892 -9.88 0.28 37.95
C GLY A 892 -10.17 -0.62 36.75
N TYR A 893 -11.34 -1.26 36.79
CA TYR A 893 -11.87 -2.13 35.73
C TYR A 893 -12.25 -1.39 34.43
N GLU A 894 -12.44 -0.07 34.48
CA GLU A 894 -12.73 0.77 33.32
C GLU A 894 -11.47 1.15 32.53
N THR A 895 -10.28 0.76 33.02
CA THR A 895 -9.03 1.00 32.32
C THR A 895 -9.06 0.34 30.94
N LYS A 896 -8.81 1.12 29.89
CA LYS A 896 -8.72 0.62 28.52
C LYS A 896 -7.38 -0.08 28.28
N VAL A 897 -7.46 -1.30 27.74
CA VAL A 897 -6.30 -2.14 27.40
C VAL A 897 -6.35 -2.47 25.91
N GLY A 898 -5.23 -2.87 25.32
CA GLY A 898 -5.12 -3.19 23.88
C GLY A 898 -3.95 -2.46 23.23
N LEU A 899 -3.94 -2.39 21.89
CA LEU A 899 -2.83 -1.82 21.09
C LEU A 899 -2.54 -0.33 21.37
N LYS A 900 -3.50 0.40 21.97
CA LYS A 900 -3.39 1.82 22.31
C LYS A 900 -3.58 2.11 23.82
N GLY A 901 -3.74 1.07 24.63
CA GLY A 901 -4.01 1.16 26.07
C GLY A 901 -2.76 0.92 26.94
N SER A 902 -2.95 1.03 28.26
CA SER A 902 -1.91 0.89 29.30
C SER A 902 -1.00 -0.33 29.10
N PHE A 903 0.31 -0.18 29.32
CA PHE A 903 1.28 -1.28 29.24
C PHE A 903 1.08 -2.27 30.39
N LEU A 904 0.32 -3.35 30.14
CA LEU A 904 0.23 -4.49 31.05
C LEU A 904 1.41 -5.44 30.88
N SER A 905 1.92 -5.99 31.99
CA SER A 905 2.91 -7.06 31.97
C SER A 905 2.31 -8.36 31.38
N GLY A 906 3.15 -9.27 30.88
CA GLY A 906 2.69 -10.59 30.43
C GLY A 906 1.91 -11.31 31.54
N GLY A 907 2.44 -11.25 32.77
CA GLY A 907 1.82 -11.68 34.03
C GLY A 907 0.35 -11.28 34.16
N GLU A 908 0.12 -9.97 34.10
CA GLU A 908 -1.20 -9.37 34.26
C GLU A 908 -2.16 -9.76 33.13
N LYS A 909 -1.69 -9.74 31.88
CA LYS A 909 -2.52 -10.12 30.73
C LYS A 909 -3.01 -11.56 30.86
N GLN A 910 -2.17 -12.46 31.35
CA GLN A 910 -2.52 -13.87 31.52
C GLN A 910 -3.55 -14.05 32.63
N ARG A 911 -3.40 -13.35 33.75
CA ARG A 911 -4.40 -13.38 34.82
C ARG A 911 -5.75 -12.82 34.37
N ILE A 912 -5.76 -11.79 33.52
CA ILE A 912 -7.01 -11.29 32.90
C ILE A 912 -7.62 -12.36 31.98
N ALA A 913 -6.81 -13.08 31.19
CA ALA A 913 -7.30 -14.19 30.36
C ALA A 913 -7.82 -15.37 31.20
N ILE A 914 -7.19 -15.68 32.34
CA ILE A 914 -7.68 -16.67 33.30
C ILE A 914 -9.02 -16.21 33.87
N ALA A 915 -9.14 -14.95 34.31
CA ALA A 915 -10.42 -14.41 34.80
C ALA A 915 -11.54 -14.56 33.75
N ARG A 916 -11.24 -14.27 32.47
CA ARG A 916 -12.17 -14.48 31.34
C ARG A 916 -12.65 -15.92 31.24
N VAL A 917 -11.73 -16.88 31.38
CA VAL A 917 -12.06 -18.31 31.33
C VAL A 917 -12.85 -18.75 32.56
N LEU A 918 -12.47 -18.31 33.76
CA LEU A 918 -13.16 -18.67 35.01
C LEU A 918 -14.59 -18.15 35.06
N LEU A 919 -14.84 -16.97 34.51
CA LEU A 919 -16.18 -16.39 34.42
C LEU A 919 -17.14 -17.29 33.63
N ARG A 920 -16.65 -17.97 32.58
CA ARG A 920 -17.47 -18.87 31.75
C ARG A 920 -17.76 -20.24 32.38
N ARG A 921 -17.06 -20.60 33.47
CA ARG A 921 -17.22 -21.89 34.19
C ARG A 921 -17.19 -23.12 33.25
N PRO A 922 -16.15 -23.29 32.43
CA PRO A 922 -16.07 -24.39 31.46
C PRO A 922 -15.91 -25.74 32.16
N LYS A 923 -16.44 -26.80 31.53
CA LYS A 923 -16.26 -28.19 32.00
C LYS A 923 -14.91 -28.78 31.61
N VAL A 924 -14.30 -28.27 30.54
CA VAL A 924 -12.96 -28.63 30.09
C VAL A 924 -12.08 -27.39 30.07
N LEU A 925 -10.94 -27.44 30.77
CA LEU A 925 -9.96 -26.35 30.80
C LEU A 925 -8.70 -26.74 30.01
N LEU A 926 -8.34 -25.96 29.01
CA LEU A 926 -7.16 -26.14 28.17
C LEU A 926 -6.15 -25.06 28.49
N LEU A 927 -4.94 -25.46 28.87
CA LEU A 927 -3.84 -24.56 29.22
C LEU A 927 -2.69 -24.83 28.24
N ASP A 928 -2.45 -23.91 27.30
CA ASP A 928 -1.39 -24.04 26.30
C ASP A 928 -0.20 -23.17 26.71
N GLU A 929 0.80 -23.77 27.37
CA GLU A 929 2.02 -23.09 27.84
C GLU A 929 1.76 -21.81 28.65
N ALA A 930 0.72 -21.83 29.50
CA ALA A 930 0.20 -20.64 30.14
C ALA A 930 1.19 -19.88 31.07
N THR A 931 2.33 -20.47 31.44
CA THR A 931 3.35 -19.88 32.32
C THR A 931 4.72 -19.68 31.66
N SER A 932 4.88 -19.99 30.37
CA SER A 932 6.22 -20.08 29.74
C SER A 932 6.93 -18.73 29.58
N ALA A 933 6.20 -17.62 29.50
CA ALA A 933 6.73 -16.28 29.20
C ALA A 933 6.82 -15.35 30.43
N MET A 934 6.90 -15.91 31.64
CA MET A 934 6.82 -15.14 32.90
C MET A 934 8.02 -15.31 33.81
N ASP A 935 8.24 -14.30 34.65
CA ASP A 935 9.15 -14.38 35.80
C ASP A 935 8.58 -15.28 36.90
N SER A 936 9.46 -15.88 37.70
CA SER A 936 9.10 -16.89 38.69
C SER A 936 8.08 -16.43 39.73
N HIS A 937 8.02 -15.12 40.04
CA HIS A 937 7.04 -14.57 40.97
C HIS A 937 5.63 -14.52 40.38
N ASN A 938 5.47 -13.97 39.17
CA ASN A 938 4.17 -13.98 38.49
C ASN A 938 3.71 -15.39 38.12
N GLU A 939 4.64 -16.29 37.78
CA GLU A 939 4.35 -17.69 37.52
C GLU A 939 3.67 -18.36 38.71
N GLN A 940 4.22 -18.18 39.91
CA GLN A 940 3.63 -18.78 41.12
C GLN A 940 2.21 -18.25 41.38
N ILE A 941 1.97 -16.95 41.20
CA ILE A 941 0.65 -16.34 41.38
C ILE A 941 -0.38 -16.88 40.37
N VAL A 942 0.04 -17.08 39.11
CA VAL A 942 -0.79 -17.67 38.06
C VAL A 942 -1.10 -19.13 38.36
N GLN A 943 -0.11 -19.89 38.82
CA GLN A 943 -0.29 -21.28 39.21
C GLN A 943 -1.27 -21.40 40.38
N GLU A 944 -1.12 -20.55 41.40
CA GLU A 944 -2.05 -20.49 42.55
C GLU A 944 -3.49 -20.19 42.09
N ALA A 945 -3.67 -19.27 41.15
CA ALA A 945 -4.98 -18.97 40.57
C ALA A 945 -5.59 -20.17 39.82
N LEU A 946 -4.77 -20.90 39.05
CA LEU A 946 -5.22 -22.11 38.33
C LEU A 946 -5.56 -23.25 39.30
N GLU A 947 -4.77 -23.46 40.34
CA GLU A 947 -5.04 -24.46 41.38
C GLU A 947 -6.29 -24.11 42.20
N GLN A 948 -6.50 -22.83 42.52
CA GLN A 948 -7.72 -22.38 43.19
C GLN A 948 -8.96 -22.61 42.32
N ALA A 949 -8.87 -22.29 41.02
CA ALA A 949 -9.94 -22.55 40.07
C ALA A 949 -10.30 -24.05 39.95
N GLN A 950 -9.30 -24.93 40.09
CA GLN A 950 -9.50 -26.38 40.09
C GLN A 950 -10.16 -26.86 41.41
N LYS A 951 -9.71 -26.36 42.57
CA LYS A 951 -10.27 -26.74 43.88
C LYS A 951 -11.74 -26.36 44.03
N GLU A 952 -12.15 -25.22 43.48
CA GLU A 952 -13.54 -24.75 43.57
C GLU A 952 -14.51 -25.57 42.70
N ASP A 953 -14.03 -26.16 41.60
CA ASP A 953 -14.83 -26.98 40.69
C ASP A 953 -14.13 -28.32 40.40
N PRO A 954 -14.23 -29.29 41.33
CA PRO A 954 -13.63 -30.62 41.18
C PRO A 954 -14.23 -31.41 40.00
N SER A 955 -15.32 -30.94 39.40
CA SER A 955 -15.96 -31.58 38.24
C SER A 955 -15.26 -31.25 36.92
N ARG A 956 -14.20 -30.43 36.93
CA ARG A 956 -13.55 -29.90 35.74
C ARG A 956 -12.41 -30.79 35.26
N THR A 957 -12.51 -31.26 34.03
CA THR A 957 -11.40 -31.91 33.33
C THR A 957 -10.40 -30.85 32.86
N SER A 958 -9.08 -31.08 33.00
CA SER A 958 -8.08 -30.14 32.47
C SER A 958 -6.99 -30.82 31.65
N LEU A 959 -6.60 -30.18 30.55
CA LEU A 959 -5.47 -30.57 29.72
C LEU A 959 -4.45 -29.44 29.68
N THR A 960 -3.26 -29.69 30.23
CA THR A 960 -2.19 -28.70 30.37
C THR A 960 -1.00 -29.08 29.51
N ILE A 961 -0.57 -28.19 28.63
CA ILE A 961 0.73 -28.27 27.97
C ILE A 961 1.71 -27.45 28.80
N ALA A 962 2.74 -28.12 29.31
CA ALA A 962 3.72 -27.47 30.16
C ALA A 962 5.12 -27.51 29.55
N HIS A 963 5.79 -26.36 29.61
CA HIS A 963 7.22 -26.25 29.37
C HIS A 963 8.03 -26.32 30.69
N ARG A 964 7.38 -26.14 31.84
CA ARG A 964 7.98 -26.21 33.19
C ARG A 964 7.34 -27.34 33.98
N LEU A 965 8.11 -28.34 34.41
CA LEU A 965 7.57 -29.56 35.02
C LEU A 965 7.01 -29.32 36.42
N SER A 966 7.38 -28.23 37.09
CA SER A 966 6.80 -27.85 38.38
C SER A 966 5.29 -27.65 38.34
N THR A 967 4.76 -27.16 37.22
CA THR A 967 3.33 -26.86 37.04
C THR A 967 2.47 -28.12 36.86
N ILE A 968 3.09 -29.27 36.57
CA ILE A 968 2.40 -30.53 36.26
C ILE A 968 2.60 -31.62 37.30
N ARG A 969 3.33 -31.34 38.39
CA ARG A 969 3.56 -32.31 39.47
C ARG A 969 2.26 -32.77 40.13
N THR A 970 1.27 -31.89 40.14
CA THR A 970 -0.06 -32.11 40.73
C THR A 970 -1.04 -32.76 39.76
N CYS A 971 -0.65 -33.03 38.52
CA CYS A 971 -1.52 -33.68 37.53
C CYS A 971 -1.70 -35.17 37.83
N ASP A 972 -2.92 -35.68 37.64
CA ASP A 972 -3.26 -37.09 37.83
C ASP A 972 -2.56 -37.99 36.80
N LEU A 973 -2.38 -37.48 35.58
CA LEU A 973 -1.73 -38.18 34.48
C LEU A 973 -0.81 -37.23 33.73
N ILE A 974 0.43 -37.66 33.50
CA ILE A 974 1.39 -36.94 32.67
C ILE A 974 1.71 -37.84 31.49
N CYS A 975 1.66 -37.29 30.27
CA CYS A 975 1.97 -37.98 29.03
C CYS A 975 3.16 -37.30 28.33
N VAL A 976 4.21 -38.08 28.09
CA VAL A 976 5.40 -37.63 27.36
C VAL A 976 5.20 -37.91 25.87
N LEU A 977 5.16 -36.85 25.08
CA LEU A 977 4.92 -36.86 23.64
C LEU A 977 6.24 -36.70 22.87
N ASP A 978 6.53 -37.64 21.97
CA ASP A 978 7.63 -37.55 21.03
C ASP A 978 7.15 -37.93 19.62
N ARG A 979 7.50 -37.12 18.62
CA ARG A 979 7.12 -37.29 17.21
C ARG A 979 5.65 -37.72 16.97
N GLY A 980 4.72 -37.14 17.72
CA GLY A 980 3.28 -37.42 17.58
C GLY A 980 2.78 -38.70 18.28
N HIS A 981 3.61 -39.34 19.11
CA HIS A 981 3.27 -40.54 19.88
C HIS A 981 3.51 -40.33 21.38
N ILE A 982 2.67 -40.95 22.22
CA ILE A 982 2.91 -41.00 23.67
C ILE A 982 3.92 -42.10 23.96
N VAL A 983 5.10 -41.72 24.46
CA VAL A 983 6.20 -42.64 24.78
C VAL A 983 6.10 -43.14 26.21
N GLU A 984 5.66 -42.29 27.13
CA GLU A 984 5.54 -42.62 28.54
C GLU A 984 4.29 -41.94 29.13
N SER A 985 3.60 -42.64 30.03
CA SER A 985 2.46 -42.07 30.76
C SER A 985 2.32 -42.65 32.18
N GLY A 986 1.96 -41.79 33.13
CA GLY A 986 1.76 -42.14 34.54
C GLY A 986 1.61 -40.89 35.41
N ASN A 987 1.41 -41.05 36.71
CA ASN A 987 1.47 -39.92 37.64
C ASN A 987 2.94 -39.51 37.93
N HIS A 988 3.13 -38.35 38.56
CA HIS A 988 4.47 -37.83 38.86
C HIS A 988 5.35 -38.83 39.62
N VAL A 989 4.79 -39.54 40.61
CA VAL A 989 5.53 -40.48 41.46
C VAL A 989 5.95 -41.72 40.66
N GLU A 990 5.03 -42.30 39.90
CA GLU A 990 5.27 -43.47 39.05
C GLU A 990 6.33 -43.19 37.98
N LEU A 991 6.20 -42.06 37.29
CA LEU A 991 7.14 -41.67 36.23
C LEU A 991 8.53 -41.33 36.80
N THR A 992 8.59 -40.78 38.01
CA THR A 992 9.86 -40.54 38.70
C THR A 992 10.54 -41.86 39.07
N GLN A 993 9.79 -42.88 39.47
CA GLN A 993 10.33 -44.20 39.81
C GLN A 993 10.73 -45.03 38.59
N ARG A 994 10.08 -44.83 37.43
CA ARG A 994 10.38 -45.57 36.18
C ARG A 994 11.72 -45.20 35.55
N HIS A 995 12.34 -44.09 35.97
CA HIS A 995 13.58 -43.58 35.39
C HIS A 995 13.54 -43.43 33.85
N GLY A 996 12.34 -43.15 33.32
CA GLY A 996 12.05 -43.00 31.89
C GLY A 996 12.35 -41.61 31.33
N ALA A 997 11.66 -41.24 30.26
CA ALA A 997 11.81 -39.94 29.60
C ALA A 997 11.39 -38.79 30.53
N TYR A 998 10.31 -38.96 31.28
CA TYR A 998 9.86 -37.95 32.24
C TYR A 998 10.84 -37.76 33.40
N TYR A 999 11.38 -38.84 33.97
CA TYR A 999 12.37 -38.76 35.04
C TYR A 999 13.63 -38.02 34.59
N LYS A 1000 14.08 -38.22 33.35
CA LYS A 1000 15.21 -37.48 32.79
C LYS A 1000 14.91 -35.98 32.76
N MET A 1001 13.74 -35.58 32.26
CA MET A 1001 13.29 -34.18 32.28
C MET A 1001 13.23 -33.62 33.73
N LEU A 1002 12.77 -34.41 34.70
CA LEU A 1002 12.66 -33.99 36.11
C LEU A 1002 14.00 -33.93 36.84
N ALA A 1003 14.89 -34.88 36.59
CA ALA A 1003 16.24 -34.91 37.16
C ALA A 1003 17.04 -33.72 36.66
N VAL A 1004 16.86 -33.39 35.38
CA VAL A 1004 17.22 -32.12 34.78
C VAL A 1004 16.61 -31.01 35.63
N GLU A 1005 15.30 -30.81 35.73
CA GLU A 1005 14.65 -29.71 36.53
C GLU A 1005 14.99 -29.59 38.03
N ASN A 1006 15.29 -30.68 38.74
CA ASN A 1006 15.63 -30.60 40.16
C ASN A 1006 17.09 -30.16 40.40
N LEU A 1007 18.00 -30.38 39.45
CA LEU A 1007 19.40 -29.93 39.55
C LEU A 1007 19.54 -28.39 39.54
N GLN A 1008 18.64 -27.63 38.93
CA GLN A 1008 18.55 -26.15 39.00
C GLN A 1008 18.13 -25.76 40.39
N ARG A 1009 17.11 -26.44 40.95
CA ARG A 1009 16.43 -25.99 42.18
C ARG A 1009 17.25 -26.25 43.45
N SER A 1010 17.93 -27.40 43.58
CA SER A 1010 18.72 -27.69 44.79
C SER A 1010 19.90 -26.74 44.96
N PHE A 1011 20.51 -26.30 43.86
CA PHE A 1011 21.65 -25.39 43.90
C PHE A 1011 21.28 -23.92 44.18
N ILE A 1012 20.02 -23.52 43.95
CA ILE A 1012 19.51 -22.17 44.29
C ILE A 1012 19.28 -22.00 45.81
N ASN A 1013 18.98 -23.09 46.54
CA ASN A 1013 18.63 -23.03 47.96
C ASN A 1013 19.81 -23.16 48.94
N ASP A 1014 21.00 -23.58 48.46
CA ASP A 1014 22.22 -23.76 49.30
C ASP A 1014 23.09 -22.48 49.38
N VAL A 1015 22.61 -21.33 48.90
CA VAL A 1015 23.28 -20.03 49.08
C VAL A 1015 22.83 -19.41 50.42
N PRO A 1016 23.75 -19.12 51.38
CA PRO A 1016 23.38 -18.59 52.69
C PRO A 1016 22.56 -17.29 52.61
N ASN A 1017 21.51 -17.21 53.45
CA ASN A 1017 20.51 -16.14 53.51
C ASN A 1017 21.04 -14.69 53.65
N GLU A 1018 22.32 -14.48 53.92
CA GLU A 1018 22.90 -13.13 54.04
C GLU A 1018 23.02 -12.40 52.70
N ASN A 1019 23.01 -13.13 51.57
CA ASN A 1019 23.07 -12.55 50.23
C ASN A 1019 21.71 -12.11 49.64
N MET A 1020 20.59 -12.37 50.34
CA MET A 1020 19.25 -12.03 49.85
C MET A 1020 18.93 -10.53 49.97
N PHE A 1021 19.69 -9.77 50.77
CA PHE A 1021 19.47 -8.34 50.97
C PHE A 1021 19.98 -7.47 49.79
N PHE A 1022 20.94 -7.97 49.01
CA PHE A 1022 21.51 -7.25 47.86
C PHE A 1022 20.76 -7.49 46.54
N LEU A 1023 19.81 -8.42 46.50
CA LEU A 1023 19.02 -8.77 45.30
C LEU A 1023 17.67 -8.03 45.20
N LYS A 1024 17.33 -7.19 46.21
CA LYS A 1024 16.06 -6.44 46.26
C LYS A 1024 16.16 -4.98 45.76
N HIS A 1025 17.33 -4.55 45.30
CA HIS A 1025 17.62 -3.23 44.70
C HIS A 1025 18.47 -3.40 43.44
#